data_AF-A0A6B3RJH5-F1
#
_entry.id   AF-A0A6B3RJH5-F1
#
_cell.length_a   1.000
_cell.length_b   1.000
_cell.length_c   1.000
_cell.angle_alpha   90.00
_cell.angle_beta   90.00
_cell.angle_gamma   90.00
#
_symmetry.space_group_name_H-M   'P 1'
#
loop_
_entity.id
_entity.type
_entity.pdbx_description
1 polymer ?
#
loop_
_entity_poly.entity_id
_entity_poly.type
_entity_poly.pdbx_seq_one_letter_code
_entity_poly.pdbx_strand_id
1 'polypeptide(L)'
;MKILLILFLLLAAPAEAQGVTVKTGEHGAFTRIVLTYPAAVDWVLGRSDGGYALRIAGAARPYDLSGVYRVITRDRLRSIWVDPVTNDLQLGIDCACHAIPFELSARVLVIDIKDGPPPQGSSFELGLVSGAPLPPLQSGQPLRPRKSARRDGGYDWLGTVSASPEPRAEPAGQGPAALETALRLDDFRAMLIDEMGRGATQGVVELDLPPRPVAPEPPPEASPPSQPENARAALESLPGIGVRSDGTAPPDVMVQGGTCPRPADLGEKVWTGTEDAAAELALARAAVLSEFDVPDTANLLRAVDTYLHFGLGAEARQLLASFLPPGQSDPLRRGISYLVEGETPPDNPFRNMQSCDSAVALWALLAAGEGERAFVNGAAVSRSFLALPPMLRAFLGPETAQRLLTAGDSANAEVVRQSFERAAAADDPAVGLLAATQALQKGDPVAAEAALPAEAGGEAALSRLLALVEARFQQRKAVDGTDLLALEAFAFEHGQGPLRQKLDRALAHANALGGNFAAAFQHAGETPALAHDVWMLLAETGTDSALLGTAVGLDPARRTSLSGPVRSKIAERLLAAGLPNAAADWATADDTEADLAARIALANGDARRALRLLAGNMPGADPALLAASYTAAGDLASAASTYQGAGDAAAAARVQRWAGTWQQSLAADAPPDDPWAAVAGLVDPPAEAEAAPPLRAGLARLEESAGTRQAIANLLAATPAP
;
A
#
# COMPACT_ATOMS: atom_id res chain seq x y z
N MET A 1 -31.80 20.39 68.97
CA MET A 1 -30.43 20.29 68.41
C MET A 1 -29.89 18.87 68.31
N LYS A 2 -29.89 18.04 69.37
CA LYS A 2 -29.32 16.66 69.30
C LYS A 2 -30.01 15.72 68.29
N ILE A 3 -31.34 15.78 68.15
CA ILE A 3 -32.09 14.94 67.20
C ILE A 3 -31.84 15.39 65.75
N LEU A 4 -31.68 16.70 65.52
CA LEU A 4 -31.38 17.24 64.19
C LEU A 4 -29.98 16.85 63.71
N LEU A 5 -29.02 16.74 64.65
CA LEU A 5 -27.65 16.30 64.36
C LEU A 5 -27.61 14.81 63.98
N ILE A 6 -28.39 13.97 64.65
CA ILE A 6 -28.51 12.53 64.34
C ILE A 6 -29.19 12.31 62.98
N LEU A 7 -30.19 13.12 62.65
CA LEU A 7 -30.84 13.08 61.33
C LEU A 7 -29.86 13.49 60.22
N PHE A 8 -29.03 14.51 60.43
CA PHE A 8 -27.99 14.93 59.48
C PHE A 8 -26.87 13.90 59.31
N LEU A 9 -26.52 13.14 60.36
CA LEU A 9 -25.54 12.05 60.29
C LEU A 9 -26.09 10.80 59.57
N LEU A 10 -27.40 10.58 59.59
CA LEU A 10 -28.05 9.49 58.84
C LEU A 10 -28.26 9.79 57.34
N LEU A 11 -28.25 11.07 56.96
CA LEU A 11 -28.28 11.51 55.55
C LEU A 11 -26.89 11.53 54.88
N ALA A 12 -25.82 11.36 55.65
CA ALA A 12 -24.47 11.12 55.14
C ALA A 12 -24.28 9.64 54.82
N ALA A 13 -25.05 9.12 53.85
CA ALA A 13 -24.70 7.85 53.23
C ALA A 13 -23.33 8.02 52.53
N PRO A 14 -22.39 7.06 52.68
CA PRO A 14 -21.20 7.08 51.83
C PRO A 14 -21.68 7.07 50.38
N ALA A 15 -21.21 8.04 49.60
CA ALA A 15 -21.36 7.97 48.15
C ALA A 15 -20.62 6.69 47.71
N GLU A 16 -21.37 5.63 47.47
CA GLU A 16 -20.88 4.42 46.82
C GLU A 16 -20.17 4.86 45.54
N ALA A 17 -18.85 4.68 45.51
CA ALA A 17 -18.06 4.95 44.33
C ALA A 17 -18.60 4.05 43.22
N GLN A 18 -19.23 4.65 42.21
CA GLN A 18 -19.81 3.91 41.09
C GLN A 18 -18.71 3.08 40.42
N GLY A 19 -18.75 1.77 40.66
CA GLY A 19 -17.74 0.83 40.19
C GLY A 19 -17.82 0.59 38.68
N VAL A 20 -16.69 0.17 38.12
CA VAL A 20 -16.59 -0.26 36.72
C VAL A 20 -17.12 -1.68 36.61
N THR A 21 -18.12 -1.89 35.75
CA THR A 21 -18.65 -3.24 35.50
C THR A 21 -17.85 -3.91 34.39
N VAL A 22 -17.38 -5.14 34.65
CA VAL A 22 -16.60 -5.92 33.68
C VAL A 22 -17.41 -7.13 33.22
N LYS A 23 -17.62 -7.25 31.91
CA LYS A 23 -18.27 -8.41 31.27
C LYS A 23 -17.33 -9.05 30.27
N THR A 24 -17.43 -10.36 30.12
CA THR A 24 -16.59 -11.12 29.19
C THR A 24 -17.43 -12.05 28.31
N GLY A 25 -16.91 -12.37 27.13
CA GLY A 25 -17.51 -13.30 26.16
C GLY A 25 -16.45 -14.02 25.34
N GLU A 26 -16.69 -15.30 25.05
CA GLU A 26 -15.82 -16.12 24.22
C GLU A 26 -16.39 -16.22 22.81
N HIS A 27 -15.56 -15.94 21.81
CA HIS A 27 -15.96 -15.86 20.42
C HIS A 27 -14.93 -16.56 19.55
N GLY A 28 -14.81 -17.90 19.65
CA GLY A 28 -14.02 -18.76 18.75
C GLY A 28 -12.56 -18.31 18.55
N ALA A 29 -12.35 -17.33 17.67
CA ALA A 29 -11.06 -16.69 17.38
C ALA A 29 -10.60 -15.62 18.40
N PHE A 30 -11.46 -15.13 19.30
CA PHE A 30 -11.06 -14.12 20.30
C PHE A 30 -11.92 -14.12 21.58
N THR A 31 -11.32 -13.62 22.67
CA THR A 31 -11.99 -13.41 23.96
C THR A 31 -12.21 -11.92 24.15
N ARG A 32 -13.47 -11.50 24.33
CA ARG A 32 -13.85 -10.09 24.49
C ARG A 32 -14.03 -9.72 25.96
N ILE A 33 -13.44 -8.61 26.37
CA ILE A 33 -13.62 -7.97 27.68
C ILE A 33 -14.29 -6.61 27.46
N VAL A 34 -15.40 -6.36 28.13
CA VAL A 34 -16.17 -5.11 28.05
C VAL A 34 -16.14 -4.43 29.41
N LEU A 35 -15.58 -3.22 29.48
CA LEU A 35 -15.53 -2.38 30.67
C LEU A 35 -16.50 -1.21 30.50
N THR A 36 -17.50 -1.14 31.37
CA THR A 36 -18.48 -0.04 31.37
C THR A 36 -18.24 0.89 32.55
N TYR A 37 -17.92 2.13 32.25
CA TYR A 37 -17.62 3.22 33.18
C TYR A 37 -18.87 4.10 33.43
N PRO A 38 -18.97 4.74 34.60
CA PRO A 38 -20.09 5.64 34.91
C PRO A 38 -20.04 6.97 34.12
N ALA A 39 -18.85 7.40 33.70
CA ALA A 39 -18.58 8.62 32.95
C ALA A 39 -17.46 8.39 31.93
N ALA A 40 -17.23 9.37 31.05
CA ALA A 40 -16.16 9.29 30.07
C ALA A 40 -14.78 9.23 30.73
N VAL A 41 -13.87 8.46 30.15
CA VAL A 41 -12.53 8.21 30.70
C VAL A 41 -11.48 8.20 29.61
N ASP A 42 -10.34 8.85 29.88
CA ASP A 42 -9.15 8.68 29.05
C ASP A 42 -8.39 7.44 29.53
N TRP A 43 -7.89 6.65 28.58
CA TRP A 43 -7.29 5.35 28.86
C TRP A 43 -6.06 5.10 27.99
N VAL A 44 -5.13 4.30 28.52
CA VAL A 44 -3.95 3.82 27.79
C VAL A 44 -3.78 2.34 28.07
N LEU A 45 -3.66 1.53 27.02
CA LEU A 45 -3.33 0.10 27.10
C LEU A 45 -1.92 -0.11 26.58
N GLY A 46 -1.13 -0.92 27.27
CA GLY A 46 0.19 -1.33 26.81
C GLY A 46 0.61 -2.66 27.41
N ARG A 47 1.77 -3.16 26.97
CA ARG A 47 2.35 -4.41 27.46
C ARG A 47 2.84 -4.27 28.90
N SER A 48 2.71 -5.36 29.65
CA SER A 48 3.33 -5.57 30.97
C SER A 48 4.08 -6.91 30.97
N ASP A 49 4.88 -7.17 32.00
CA ASP A 49 5.70 -8.40 32.10
C ASP A 49 4.86 -9.69 32.01
N GLY A 50 3.58 -9.65 32.38
CA GLY A 50 2.66 -10.78 32.38
C GLY A 50 1.58 -10.75 31.31
N GLY A 51 1.58 -9.77 30.40
CA GLY A 51 0.51 -9.59 29.42
C GLY A 51 0.28 -8.11 29.06
N TYR A 52 -0.87 -7.57 29.48
CA TYR A 52 -1.23 -6.17 29.23
C TYR A 52 -1.65 -5.48 30.53
N ALA A 53 -1.48 -4.17 30.57
CA ALA A 53 -1.96 -3.31 31.63
C ALA A 53 -2.79 -2.18 31.04
N LEU A 54 -3.96 -1.94 31.62
CA LEU A 54 -4.85 -0.83 31.29
C LEU A 54 -4.75 0.24 32.38
N ARG A 55 -4.33 1.44 31.98
CA ARG A 55 -4.28 2.63 32.83
C ARG A 55 -5.40 3.58 32.47
N ILE A 56 -6.10 4.07 33.49
CA ILE A 56 -7.16 5.08 33.34
C ILE A 56 -6.69 6.39 33.95
N ALA A 57 -6.93 7.51 33.27
CA ALA A 57 -6.61 8.82 33.80
C ALA A 57 -7.61 9.21 34.91
N GLY A 58 -7.09 9.82 35.99
CA GLY A 58 -7.88 10.35 37.10
C GLY A 58 -7.93 9.45 38.33
N ALA A 59 -8.98 9.60 39.14
CA ALA A 59 -9.10 8.92 40.43
C ALA A 59 -9.30 7.40 40.27
N ALA A 60 -8.71 6.64 41.19
CA ALA A 60 -8.89 5.20 41.28
C ALA A 60 -10.38 4.82 41.41
N ARG A 61 -10.80 3.80 40.67
CA ARG A 61 -12.19 3.30 40.66
C ARG A 61 -12.20 1.80 40.99
N PRO A 62 -13.18 1.32 41.76
CA PRO A 62 -13.32 -0.11 42.01
C PRO A 62 -13.83 -0.83 40.77
N TYR A 63 -13.25 -2.00 40.45
CA TYR A 63 -13.68 -2.87 39.36
C TYR A 63 -14.45 -4.08 39.91
N ASP A 64 -15.62 -4.37 39.36
CA ASP A 64 -16.32 -5.63 39.63
C ASP A 64 -15.77 -6.74 38.72
N LEU A 65 -14.83 -7.52 39.26
CA LEU A 65 -14.19 -8.64 38.57
C LEU A 65 -14.86 -9.99 38.87
N SER A 66 -15.91 -10.01 39.69
CA SER A 66 -16.52 -11.26 40.19
C SER A 66 -17.09 -12.15 39.08
N GLY A 67 -17.55 -11.55 37.97
CA GLY A 67 -18.17 -12.24 36.84
C GLY A 67 -17.23 -12.59 35.68
N VAL A 68 -15.93 -12.24 35.75
CA VAL A 68 -15.03 -12.33 34.59
C VAL A 68 -14.90 -13.74 34.03
N TYR A 69 -14.85 -14.76 34.88
CA TYR A 69 -14.68 -16.16 34.44
C TYR A 69 -15.98 -16.94 34.36
N ARG A 70 -17.12 -16.26 34.26
CA ARG A 70 -18.44 -16.93 34.18
C ARG A 70 -18.70 -17.55 32.80
N VAL A 71 -18.18 -16.93 31.73
CA VAL A 71 -18.49 -17.30 30.34
C VAL A 71 -17.25 -17.73 29.55
N ILE A 72 -16.06 -17.26 29.93
CA ILE A 72 -14.79 -17.52 29.22
C ILE A 72 -13.97 -18.61 29.91
N THR A 73 -13.10 -19.30 29.16
CA THR A 73 -12.07 -20.18 29.71
C THR A 73 -10.82 -19.37 30.11
N ARG A 74 -9.82 -20.04 30.71
CA ARG A 74 -8.52 -19.43 31.06
C ARG A 74 -7.44 -19.60 29.99
N ASP A 75 -7.85 -20.00 28.78
CA ASP A 75 -6.91 -20.33 27.71
C ASP A 75 -6.22 -19.08 27.14
N ARG A 76 -6.93 -17.95 27.08
CA ARG A 76 -6.36 -16.64 26.69
C ARG A 76 -6.08 -15.74 27.88
N LEU A 77 -7.13 -15.35 28.61
CA LEU A 77 -7.03 -14.51 29.80
C LEU A 77 -6.83 -15.37 31.04
N ARG A 78 -5.58 -15.53 31.50
CA ARG A 78 -5.24 -16.37 32.65
C ARG A 78 -5.62 -15.75 33.98
N SER A 79 -5.40 -14.45 34.11
CA SER A 79 -5.69 -13.68 35.33
C SER A 79 -6.08 -12.25 35.01
N ILE A 80 -6.91 -11.64 35.86
CA ILE A 80 -7.24 -10.22 35.84
C ILE A 80 -7.26 -9.68 37.27
N TRP A 81 -6.59 -8.56 37.53
CA TRP A 81 -6.53 -7.96 38.85
C TRP A 81 -6.14 -6.49 38.78
N VAL A 82 -6.44 -5.73 39.83
CA VAL A 82 -5.99 -4.34 39.96
C VAL A 82 -4.68 -4.34 40.74
N ASP A 83 -3.66 -3.68 40.20
CA ASP A 83 -2.37 -3.52 40.87
C ASP A 83 -2.52 -2.57 42.08
N PRO A 84 -2.13 -2.99 43.30
CA PRO A 84 -2.32 -2.18 44.50
C PRO A 84 -1.42 -0.94 44.59
N VAL A 85 -0.36 -0.85 43.78
CA VAL A 85 0.59 0.26 43.75
C VAL A 85 0.25 1.24 42.64
N THR A 86 0.08 0.74 41.42
CA THR A 86 -0.16 1.58 40.23
C THR A 86 -1.64 1.87 39.99
N ASN A 87 -2.54 1.05 40.57
CA ASN A 87 -3.97 1.05 40.30
C ASN A 87 -4.33 0.77 38.83
N ASP A 88 -3.41 0.18 38.08
CA ASP A 88 -3.65 -0.30 36.72
C ASP A 88 -4.40 -1.65 36.75
N LEU A 89 -5.28 -1.87 35.77
CA LEU A 89 -5.93 -3.16 35.58
C LEU A 89 -5.00 -4.08 34.78
N GLN A 90 -4.45 -5.09 35.44
CA GLN A 90 -3.53 -6.07 34.87
C GLN A 90 -4.30 -7.24 34.23
N LEU A 91 -3.91 -7.59 33.01
CA LEU A 91 -4.43 -8.69 32.22
C LEU A 91 -3.29 -9.69 31.99
N GLY A 92 -3.35 -10.82 32.68
CA GLY A 92 -2.39 -11.91 32.54
C GLY A 92 -2.72 -12.77 31.32
N ILE A 93 -1.84 -12.77 30.31
CA ILE A 93 -2.02 -13.50 29.06
C ILE A 93 -0.93 -14.58 28.94
N ASP A 94 -1.33 -15.83 28.67
CA ASP A 94 -0.42 -16.99 28.66
C ASP A 94 -0.51 -17.80 27.35
N CYS A 95 -0.91 -17.13 26.28
CA CYS A 95 -1.01 -17.68 24.93
C CYS A 95 -0.24 -16.80 23.93
N ALA A 96 0.06 -17.36 22.76
CA ALA A 96 0.61 -16.58 21.64
C ALA A 96 -0.51 -15.74 21.00
N CYS A 97 -0.93 -14.71 21.73
CA CYS A 97 -2.09 -13.87 21.47
C CYS A 97 -1.71 -12.39 21.58
N HIS A 98 -2.59 -11.52 21.10
CA HIS A 98 -2.46 -10.08 21.23
C HIS A 98 -3.78 -9.41 21.62
N ALA A 99 -3.71 -8.23 22.25
CA ALA A 99 -4.88 -7.45 22.65
C ALA A 99 -5.16 -6.29 21.68
N ILE A 100 -6.42 -6.10 21.31
CA ILE A 100 -6.89 -4.98 20.49
C ILE A 100 -7.99 -4.24 21.26
N PRO A 101 -7.70 -3.07 21.84
CA PRO A 101 -8.71 -2.23 22.46
C PRO A 101 -9.43 -1.37 21.44
N PHE A 102 -10.71 -1.12 21.66
CA PHE A 102 -11.48 -0.08 20.96
C PHE A 102 -12.61 0.44 21.83
N GLU A 103 -12.98 1.69 21.60
CA GLU A 103 -14.04 2.35 22.34
C GLU A 103 -15.39 2.16 21.62
N LEU A 104 -16.37 1.57 22.30
CA LEU A 104 -17.72 1.40 21.76
C LEU A 104 -18.59 2.65 21.98
N SER A 105 -18.33 3.38 23.05
CA SER A 105 -18.88 4.71 23.36
C SER A 105 -17.99 5.37 24.41
N ALA A 106 -18.18 6.67 24.66
CA ALA A 106 -17.47 7.44 25.70
C ALA A 106 -17.35 6.72 27.06
N ARG A 107 -18.27 5.81 27.39
CA ARG A 107 -18.34 5.10 28.68
C ARG A 107 -18.03 3.60 28.58
N VAL A 108 -17.75 3.06 27.40
CA VAL A 108 -17.60 1.61 27.18
C VAL A 108 -16.32 1.33 26.39
N LEU A 109 -15.35 0.73 27.08
CA LEU A 109 -14.10 0.24 26.49
C LEU A 109 -14.19 -1.26 26.26
N VAL A 110 -13.82 -1.71 25.07
CA VAL A 110 -13.79 -3.13 24.71
C VAL A 110 -12.35 -3.53 24.42
N ILE A 111 -11.91 -4.68 24.93
CA ILE A 111 -10.59 -5.26 24.69
C ILE A 111 -10.78 -6.68 24.16
N ASP A 112 -10.38 -6.91 22.92
CA ASP A 112 -10.41 -8.24 22.30
C ASP A 112 -9.02 -8.88 22.37
N ILE A 113 -8.92 -10.06 22.97
CA ILE A 113 -7.71 -10.87 22.99
C ILE A 113 -7.82 -11.92 21.88
N LYS A 114 -7.00 -11.78 20.84
CA LYS A 114 -7.02 -12.61 19.63
C LYS A 114 -5.82 -13.54 19.58
N ASP A 115 -6.01 -14.73 19.01
CA ASP A 115 -4.90 -15.65 18.75
C ASP A 115 -3.99 -15.13 17.61
N GLY A 116 -2.71 -15.45 17.70
CA GLY A 116 -1.72 -15.14 16.67
C GLY A 116 -0.90 -13.87 16.93
N PRO A 117 0.07 -13.58 16.05
CA PRO A 117 0.94 -12.42 16.20
C PRO A 117 0.15 -11.11 16.09
N PRO A 118 0.56 -10.05 16.81
CA PRO A 118 -0.04 -8.74 16.68
C PRO A 118 0.16 -8.17 15.26
N PRO A 119 -0.74 -7.28 14.78
CA PRO A 119 -0.52 -6.51 13.56
C PRO A 119 0.82 -5.77 13.60
N GLN A 120 1.51 -5.73 12.47
CA GLN A 120 2.81 -5.06 12.36
C GLN A 120 2.67 -3.58 12.73
N GLY A 121 3.44 -3.10 13.71
CA GLY A 121 3.39 -1.71 14.18
C GLY A 121 2.31 -1.39 15.21
N SER A 122 1.66 -2.40 15.81
CA SER A 122 0.69 -2.18 16.91
C SER A 122 1.32 -1.44 18.09
N SER A 123 0.82 -0.24 18.42
CA SER A 123 1.29 0.57 19.56
C SER A 123 0.97 -0.07 20.91
N PHE A 124 0.00 -0.98 20.97
CA PHE A 124 -0.37 -1.72 22.18
C PHE A 124 0.66 -2.78 22.57
N GLU A 125 1.61 -3.10 21.66
CA GLU A 125 2.73 -4.01 21.91
C GLU A 125 3.95 -3.30 22.53
N LEU A 126 3.85 -2.00 22.81
CA LEU A 126 4.85 -1.26 23.55
C LEU A 126 4.58 -1.39 25.06
N GLY A 127 5.65 -1.42 25.86
CA GLY A 127 5.54 -1.42 27.32
C GLY A 127 4.82 -0.17 27.82
N LEU A 128 3.80 -0.34 28.67
CA LEU A 128 2.95 0.76 29.17
C LEU A 128 3.75 1.88 29.86
N VAL A 129 4.90 1.53 30.47
CA VAL A 129 5.78 2.47 31.18
C VAL A 129 7.01 2.83 30.36
N SER A 130 7.60 1.87 29.64
CA SER A 130 8.87 2.07 28.93
C SER A 130 8.72 2.63 27.51
N GLY A 131 7.54 2.46 26.89
CA GLY A 131 7.30 2.80 25.49
C GLY A 131 8.10 1.96 24.48
N ALA A 132 8.83 0.96 24.95
CA ALA A 132 9.67 0.09 24.13
C ALA A 132 8.97 -1.24 23.82
N PRO A 133 9.23 -1.86 22.66
CA PRO A 133 8.65 -3.16 22.32
C PRO A 133 9.16 -4.24 23.29
N LEU A 134 8.22 -5.01 23.86
CA LEU A 134 8.53 -6.16 24.71
C LEU A 134 8.54 -7.46 23.88
N PRO A 135 9.19 -8.54 24.35
CA PRO A 135 9.15 -9.83 23.67
C PRO A 135 7.70 -10.32 23.42
N PRO A 136 7.45 -11.04 22.31
CA PRO A 136 6.13 -11.61 22.02
C PRO A 136 5.65 -12.54 23.13
N LEU A 137 4.34 -12.55 23.39
CA LEU A 137 3.75 -13.53 24.30
C LEU A 137 3.94 -14.94 23.74
N GLN A 138 4.39 -15.85 24.60
CA GLN A 138 4.55 -17.26 24.27
C GLN A 138 3.49 -18.06 25.01
N SER A 139 3.01 -19.14 24.40
CA SER A 139 2.12 -20.07 25.09
C SER A 139 2.87 -20.82 26.18
N GLY A 140 2.33 -20.82 27.40
CA GLY A 140 2.75 -21.78 28.41
C GLY A 140 2.58 -23.20 27.85
N GLN A 141 3.65 -24.00 27.81
CA GLN A 141 3.54 -25.39 27.38
C GLN A 141 2.48 -26.11 28.26
N PRO A 142 1.48 -26.78 27.68
CA PRO A 142 0.59 -27.62 28.46
C PRO A 142 1.43 -28.75 29.07
N LEU A 143 1.57 -28.73 30.39
CA LEU A 143 2.15 -29.82 31.16
C LEU A 143 1.29 -31.07 30.95
N ARG A 144 1.63 -31.88 29.94
CA ARG A 144 1.10 -33.25 29.85
C ARG A 144 1.60 -34.02 31.07
N PRO A 145 0.73 -34.76 31.79
CA PRO A 145 1.17 -35.60 32.89
C PRO A 145 2.13 -36.66 32.34
N ARG A 146 3.40 -36.61 32.77
CA ARG A 146 4.38 -37.66 32.48
C ARG A 146 3.90 -38.96 33.12
N LYS A 147 3.69 -39.99 32.30
CA LYS A 147 3.62 -41.38 32.77
C LYS A 147 4.89 -41.67 33.57
N SER A 148 4.74 -42.17 34.79
CA SER A 148 5.87 -42.56 35.63
C SER A 148 6.61 -43.73 34.98
N ALA A 149 7.85 -43.50 34.56
CA ALA A 149 8.81 -44.58 34.38
C ALA A 149 9.70 -44.60 35.62
N ARG A 150 9.42 -45.54 36.54
CA ARG A 150 10.42 -46.00 37.50
C ARG A 150 11.62 -46.50 36.68
N ARG A 151 12.81 -45.93 36.92
CA ARG A 151 14.06 -46.56 36.56
C ARG A 151 14.64 -47.16 37.83
N ASP A 152 14.66 -48.48 37.87
CA ASP A 152 15.53 -49.22 38.77
C ASP A 152 16.99 -48.96 38.35
N GLY A 153 17.83 -48.74 39.37
CA GLY A 153 19.25 -48.46 39.18
C GLY A 153 20.01 -49.70 38.72
N GLY A 154 20.83 -49.52 37.68
CA GLY A 154 21.86 -50.45 37.26
C GLY A 154 22.92 -49.65 36.50
N TYR A 155 24.06 -49.40 37.15
CA TYR A 155 25.23 -48.77 36.54
C TYR A 155 26.11 -49.88 35.97
N ASP A 156 26.22 -49.94 34.64
CA ASP A 156 27.11 -50.88 33.93
C ASP A 156 28.47 -50.20 33.68
N TRP A 157 29.50 -50.71 34.33
CA TRP A 157 30.87 -50.19 34.34
C TRP A 157 31.79 -50.89 33.34
N LEU A 158 31.24 -51.74 32.45
CA LEU A 158 32.01 -52.40 31.37
C LEU A 158 31.81 -51.77 29.97
N GLY A 159 31.14 -50.61 29.88
CA GLY A 159 31.01 -49.85 28.63
C GLY A 159 32.08 -48.77 28.40
N THR A 160 33.05 -48.59 29.29
CA THR A 160 33.99 -47.45 29.27
C THR A 160 35.42 -47.84 28.94
N VAL A 161 35.68 -48.31 27.72
CA VAL A 161 36.98 -48.16 27.05
C VAL A 161 36.78 -47.97 25.54
N SER A 162 36.57 -46.71 25.13
CA SER A 162 37.05 -46.16 23.86
C SER A 162 36.83 -44.64 23.90
N ALA A 163 37.75 -43.95 24.56
CA ALA A 163 37.88 -42.51 24.45
C ALA A 163 38.90 -42.23 23.34
N SER A 164 38.45 -41.60 22.26
CA SER A 164 39.26 -40.69 21.47
C SER A 164 38.40 -39.53 21.01
N PRO A 165 38.94 -38.30 20.96
CA PRO A 165 38.14 -37.09 20.82
C PRO A 165 37.81 -36.89 19.35
N GLU A 166 36.52 -36.81 19.02
CA GLU A 166 36.09 -36.31 17.72
C GLU A 166 36.35 -34.80 17.64
N PRO A 167 37.06 -34.34 16.60
CA PRO A 167 37.19 -32.93 16.26
C PRO A 167 35.91 -32.38 15.63
N ARG A 168 35.70 -31.09 15.86
CA ARG A 168 34.71 -30.23 15.23
C ARG A 168 34.72 -30.43 13.71
N ALA A 169 33.66 -31.02 13.16
CA ALA A 169 33.50 -31.21 11.72
C ALA A 169 32.92 -29.95 11.06
N GLU A 170 33.71 -29.40 10.15
CA GLU A 170 33.33 -28.47 9.09
C GLU A 170 32.31 -29.14 8.13
N PRO A 171 31.46 -28.36 7.44
CA PRO A 171 30.53 -28.90 6.47
C PRO A 171 31.25 -29.56 5.28
N ALA A 172 30.68 -30.69 4.86
CA ALA A 172 31.18 -31.66 3.91
C ALA A 172 31.55 -31.09 2.53
N GLY A 173 32.68 -31.56 2.01
CA GLY A 173 33.05 -31.44 0.61
C GLY A 173 32.13 -32.25 -0.30
N GLN A 174 31.69 -31.61 -1.38
CA GLN A 174 31.25 -32.29 -2.60
C GLN A 174 32.49 -32.61 -3.42
N GLY A 175 32.60 -33.88 -3.84
CA GLY A 175 33.61 -34.33 -4.80
C GLY A 175 33.39 -33.75 -6.20
N PRO A 176 34.38 -33.89 -7.09
CA PRO A 176 34.53 -33.06 -8.29
C PRO A 176 33.62 -33.57 -9.42
N ALA A 177 32.62 -32.76 -9.78
CA ALA A 177 31.97 -32.85 -11.07
C ALA A 177 32.57 -31.75 -11.97
N ALA A 178 33.35 -32.19 -12.96
CA ALA A 178 33.90 -31.36 -13.99
C ALA A 178 32.79 -30.73 -14.83
N LEU A 179 32.51 -29.43 -14.62
CA LEU A 179 31.93 -28.54 -15.64
C LEU A 179 31.95 -27.04 -15.24
N GLU A 180 33.07 -26.47 -14.76
CA GLU A 180 33.04 -25.04 -14.32
C GLU A 180 34.39 -24.30 -14.33
N THR A 181 35.19 -24.46 -15.39
CA THR A 181 36.50 -23.77 -15.50
C THR A 181 36.45 -22.46 -16.32
N ALA A 182 35.34 -22.16 -17.01
CA ALA A 182 35.21 -20.94 -17.82
C ALA A 182 34.62 -19.74 -17.06
N LEU A 183 33.59 -19.94 -16.21
CA LEU A 183 32.93 -18.83 -15.51
C LEU A 183 33.78 -18.19 -14.39
N ARG A 184 34.76 -18.90 -13.84
CA ARG A 184 35.58 -18.41 -12.72
C ARG A 184 36.74 -17.50 -13.13
N LEU A 185 37.09 -17.46 -14.41
CA LEU A 185 38.23 -16.66 -14.89
C LEU A 185 37.81 -15.23 -15.25
N ASP A 186 36.60 -15.05 -15.78
CA ASP A 186 36.08 -13.72 -16.15
C ASP A 186 35.71 -12.90 -14.92
N ASP A 187 35.08 -13.51 -13.91
CA ASP A 187 34.76 -12.84 -12.64
C ASP A 187 36.03 -12.43 -11.89
N PHE A 188 37.06 -13.28 -11.90
CA PHE A 188 38.35 -12.98 -11.28
C PHE A 188 39.10 -11.90 -12.07
N ARG A 189 39.01 -11.91 -13.41
CA ARG A 189 39.59 -10.88 -14.27
C ARG A 189 38.90 -9.53 -14.09
N ALA A 190 37.58 -9.51 -13.97
CA ALA A 190 36.80 -8.29 -13.72
C ALA A 190 37.16 -7.68 -12.36
N MET A 191 37.25 -8.51 -11.31
CA MET A 191 37.69 -8.07 -9.98
C MET A 191 39.13 -7.53 -10.00
N LEU A 192 40.04 -8.18 -10.74
CA LEU A 192 41.43 -7.71 -10.86
C LEU A 192 41.54 -6.37 -11.60
N ILE A 193 40.72 -6.16 -12.64
CA ILE A 193 40.67 -4.90 -13.39
C ILE A 193 40.12 -3.77 -12.53
N ASP A 194 39.08 -4.03 -11.73
CA ASP A 194 38.50 -3.00 -10.82
C ASP A 194 39.52 -2.59 -9.74
N GLU A 195 40.17 -3.56 -9.11
CA GLU A 195 41.18 -3.29 -8.06
C GLU A 195 42.46 -2.65 -8.62
N MET A 196 42.91 -3.03 -9.84
CA MET A 196 44.01 -2.33 -10.52
C MET A 196 43.62 -0.90 -10.94
N GLY A 197 42.36 -0.68 -11.35
CA GLY A 197 41.82 0.65 -11.66
C GLY A 197 41.74 1.56 -10.43
N ARG A 198 41.30 1.02 -9.28
CA ARG A 198 41.38 1.71 -7.97
C ARG A 198 42.82 2.00 -7.57
N GLY A 199 43.71 1.03 -7.72
CA GLY A 199 45.14 1.21 -7.43
C GLY A 199 45.79 2.31 -8.28
N ALA A 200 45.42 2.42 -9.55
CA ALA A 200 45.92 3.46 -10.46
C ALA A 200 45.36 4.85 -10.13
N THR A 201 44.06 4.95 -9.80
CA THR A 201 43.43 6.24 -9.40
C THR A 201 43.92 6.74 -8.04
N GLN A 202 44.34 5.84 -7.15
CA GLN A 202 44.94 6.17 -5.85
C GLN A 202 46.46 6.34 -5.90
N GLY A 203 47.10 6.20 -7.08
CA GLY A 203 48.54 6.37 -7.27
C GLY A 203 49.40 5.27 -6.64
N VAL A 204 48.80 4.12 -6.30
CA VAL A 204 49.48 2.96 -5.68
C VAL A 204 50.11 2.07 -6.75
N VAL A 205 49.60 2.09 -7.98
CA VAL A 205 50.06 1.26 -9.11
C VAL A 205 50.24 2.11 -10.36
N GLU A 206 51.37 1.97 -11.04
CA GLU A 206 51.65 2.58 -12.35
C GLU A 206 51.48 1.52 -13.44
N LEU A 207 50.56 1.74 -14.39
CA LEU A 207 50.26 0.80 -15.48
C LEU A 207 51.10 1.15 -16.70
N ASP A 208 52.10 0.32 -17.02
CA ASP A 208 52.91 0.44 -18.23
C ASP A 208 52.11 -0.11 -19.43
N LEU A 209 51.34 0.76 -20.07
CA LEU A 209 50.56 0.43 -21.26
C LEU A 209 51.50 0.37 -22.48
N PRO A 210 51.47 -0.70 -23.31
CA PRO A 210 52.27 -0.73 -24.52
C PRO A 210 51.87 0.45 -25.43
N PRO A 211 52.85 1.11 -26.06
CA PRO A 211 52.58 2.27 -26.90
C PRO A 211 51.61 1.88 -28.01
N ARG A 212 50.49 2.61 -28.07
CA ARG A 212 49.50 2.52 -29.14
C ARG A 212 50.25 2.59 -30.48
N PRO A 213 50.09 1.63 -31.40
CA PRO A 213 50.79 1.67 -32.68
C PRO A 213 50.42 2.97 -33.37
N VAL A 214 51.44 3.84 -33.51
CA VAL A 214 51.35 5.07 -34.28
C VAL A 214 51.08 4.64 -35.71
N ALA A 215 49.86 4.92 -36.18
CA ALA A 215 49.55 4.79 -37.59
C ALA A 215 50.51 5.70 -38.37
N PRO A 216 51.11 5.22 -39.48
CA PRO A 216 52.06 6.01 -40.24
C PRO A 216 51.39 7.31 -40.74
N GLU A 217 52.14 8.39 -40.57
CA GLU A 217 51.82 9.75 -41.00
C GLU A 217 51.42 9.76 -42.48
N PRO A 218 50.24 10.29 -42.85
CA PRO A 218 49.85 10.36 -44.25
C PRO A 218 50.74 11.38 -44.99
N PRO A 219 51.11 11.11 -46.25
CA PRO A 219 51.88 12.05 -47.06
C PRO A 219 51.08 13.33 -47.33
N PRO A 220 51.76 14.45 -47.63
CA PRO A 220 51.11 15.75 -47.76
C PRO A 220 50.11 15.77 -48.92
N GLU A 221 49.01 16.47 -48.66
CA GLU A 221 47.83 16.70 -49.49
C GLU A 221 48.09 16.68 -51.00
N ALA A 222 47.68 15.58 -51.64
CA ALA A 222 47.15 15.62 -52.98
C ALA A 222 45.62 15.67 -52.87
N SER A 223 45.00 16.59 -53.63
CA SER A 223 43.58 16.91 -53.62
C SER A 223 42.68 15.66 -53.55
N PRO A 224 41.58 15.67 -52.78
CA PRO A 224 40.78 14.47 -52.58
C PRO A 224 40.16 14.02 -53.91
N PRO A 225 40.30 12.75 -54.30
CA PRO A 225 39.49 12.19 -55.37
C PRO A 225 38.03 12.12 -54.88
N SER A 226 37.12 12.46 -55.78
CA SER A 226 35.67 12.30 -55.59
C SER A 226 35.36 10.87 -55.15
N GLN A 227 34.92 10.72 -53.91
CA GLN A 227 34.43 9.44 -53.40
C GLN A 227 33.11 9.09 -54.10
N PRO A 228 32.90 7.81 -54.46
CA PRO A 228 31.63 7.36 -55.02
C PRO A 228 30.53 7.34 -53.94
N GLU A 229 29.32 7.76 -54.30
CA GLU A 229 28.17 8.08 -53.44
C GLU A 229 27.56 6.92 -52.62
N ASN A 230 28.20 5.75 -52.52
CA ASN A 230 27.53 4.52 -52.13
C ASN A 230 28.21 3.71 -51.00
N ALA A 231 29.00 4.36 -50.14
CA ALA A 231 29.45 3.76 -48.87
C ALA A 231 28.83 4.50 -47.67
N ARG A 232 27.56 4.21 -47.37
CA ARG A 232 26.92 4.55 -46.09
C ARG A 232 26.69 3.26 -45.31
N ALA A 233 27.42 3.08 -44.21
CA ALA A 233 27.03 2.13 -43.19
C ALA A 233 25.83 2.72 -42.44
N ALA A 234 24.63 2.27 -42.81
CA ALA A 234 23.41 2.58 -42.06
C ALA A 234 23.31 1.61 -40.88
N LEU A 235 23.38 2.14 -39.65
CA LEU A 235 22.63 1.50 -38.56
C LEU A 235 21.15 1.68 -38.93
N GLU A 236 20.41 0.59 -38.92
CA GLU A 236 19.00 0.53 -39.34
C GLU A 236 18.18 1.67 -38.73
N SER A 237 17.69 2.54 -39.62
CA SER A 237 16.75 3.59 -39.31
C SER A 237 15.39 2.96 -38.96
N LEU A 238 14.89 3.20 -37.74
CA LEU A 238 13.46 3.13 -37.51
C LEU A 238 12.76 4.19 -38.39
N PRO A 239 11.53 3.94 -38.87
CA PRO A 239 10.80 4.92 -39.66
C PRO A 239 10.54 6.18 -38.82
N GLY A 240 11.10 7.32 -39.24
CA GLY A 240 10.79 8.64 -38.66
C GLY A 240 11.95 9.41 -38.04
N ILE A 241 13.16 8.85 -37.91
CA ILE A 241 14.35 9.59 -37.43
C ILE A 241 15.40 9.63 -38.53
N GLY A 242 15.54 10.79 -39.19
CA GLY A 242 16.63 11.07 -40.12
C GLY A 242 17.69 11.92 -39.44
N VAL A 243 18.80 11.32 -39.00
CA VAL A 243 19.97 12.10 -38.61
C VAL A 243 20.72 12.50 -39.89
N ARG A 244 20.64 13.78 -40.26
CA ARG A 244 21.44 14.37 -41.33
C ARG A 244 22.29 15.49 -40.75
N SER A 245 23.61 15.40 -40.89
CA SER A 245 24.56 16.42 -40.43
C SER A 245 24.94 17.45 -41.51
N ASP A 246 24.07 17.73 -42.48
CA ASP A 246 24.29 18.77 -43.49
C ASP A 246 23.53 20.07 -43.14
N GLY A 247 24.25 21.20 -43.07
CA GLY A 247 23.73 22.54 -42.77
C GLY A 247 22.79 23.15 -43.83
N THR A 248 22.17 22.31 -44.65
CA THR A 248 21.17 22.64 -45.68
C THR A 248 19.82 21.96 -45.39
N ALA A 249 19.59 21.52 -44.15
CA ALA A 249 18.27 21.07 -43.73
C ALA A 249 17.24 22.21 -43.91
N PRO A 250 16.03 21.92 -44.43
CA PRO A 250 14.94 22.89 -44.39
C PRO A 250 14.74 23.34 -42.93
N PRO A 251 14.44 24.64 -42.70
CA PRO A 251 14.29 25.15 -41.34
C PRO A 251 13.26 24.32 -40.60
N ASP A 252 13.60 23.90 -39.39
CA ASP A 252 12.65 23.22 -38.54
C ASP A 252 11.42 24.11 -38.36
N VAL A 253 10.23 23.52 -38.44
CA VAL A 253 8.98 24.27 -38.53
C VAL A 253 8.19 24.01 -37.25
N MET A 254 7.80 25.08 -36.57
CA MET A 254 6.87 25.00 -35.45
C MET A 254 5.56 24.33 -35.88
N VAL A 255 4.85 23.71 -34.93
CA VAL A 255 3.51 23.11 -35.18
C VAL A 255 2.53 24.08 -35.87
N GLN A 256 2.69 25.40 -35.68
CA GLN A 256 1.86 26.43 -36.32
C GLN A 256 2.40 26.96 -37.67
N GLY A 257 3.43 26.33 -38.25
CA GLY A 257 3.95 26.67 -39.58
C GLY A 257 4.99 27.80 -39.62
N GLY A 258 5.47 28.30 -38.47
CA GLY A 258 6.55 29.29 -38.40
C GLY A 258 7.94 28.65 -38.38
N THR A 259 8.99 29.39 -38.78
CA THR A 259 10.37 28.88 -38.76
C THR A 259 10.98 28.95 -37.37
N CYS A 260 11.57 27.84 -36.91
CA CYS A 260 12.35 27.80 -35.67
C CYS A 260 13.61 28.68 -35.78
N PRO A 261 13.98 29.41 -34.71
CA PRO A 261 15.24 30.16 -34.66
C PRO A 261 16.44 29.25 -34.91
N ARG A 262 17.49 29.78 -35.55
CA ARG A 262 18.70 28.98 -35.76
C ARG A 262 19.46 28.91 -34.44
N PRO A 263 20.22 27.83 -34.21
CA PRO A 263 20.91 27.69 -32.94
C PRO A 263 21.99 28.76 -32.66
N ALA A 264 22.58 29.33 -33.72
CA ALA A 264 23.49 30.47 -33.61
C ALA A 264 22.81 31.73 -33.04
N ASP A 265 21.49 31.88 -33.23
CA ASP A 265 20.72 33.02 -32.76
C ASP A 265 20.54 32.98 -31.22
N LEU A 266 20.76 31.82 -30.59
CA LEU A 266 20.76 31.63 -29.14
C LEU A 266 22.17 31.53 -28.51
N GLY A 267 23.23 31.60 -29.31
CA GLY A 267 24.58 31.37 -28.83
C GLY A 267 24.81 29.91 -28.40
N GLU A 268 24.79 28.94 -29.30
CA GLU A 268 25.09 27.55 -28.91
C GLU A 268 26.53 27.29 -28.42
N LYS A 269 27.47 28.24 -28.60
CA LYS A 269 28.84 28.17 -28.05
C LYS A 269 28.96 28.61 -26.58
N VAL A 270 27.84 28.88 -25.91
CA VAL A 270 27.78 29.74 -24.69
C VAL A 270 28.13 29.06 -23.37
N TRP A 271 28.20 27.74 -23.32
CA TRP A 271 28.33 27.04 -22.04
C TRP A 271 29.73 26.47 -21.78
N THR A 272 30.75 26.89 -22.55
CA THR A 272 32.16 26.53 -22.31
C THR A 272 32.90 27.68 -21.62
N GLY A 273 32.70 27.81 -20.31
CA GLY A 273 33.48 28.68 -19.43
C GLY A 273 34.51 27.88 -18.62
N THR A 274 35.60 28.53 -18.25
CA THR A 274 36.58 28.06 -17.26
C THR A 274 36.07 28.32 -15.84
N GLU A 275 36.70 27.72 -14.83
CA GLU A 275 36.21 27.81 -13.44
C GLU A 275 36.39 29.20 -12.79
N ASP A 276 37.12 30.14 -13.40
CA ASP A 276 37.33 31.50 -12.87
C ASP A 276 36.31 32.51 -13.41
N ALA A 277 35.13 32.52 -12.77
CA ALA A 277 34.04 33.42 -13.12
C ALA A 277 34.44 34.91 -13.07
N ALA A 278 35.32 35.31 -12.13
CA ALA A 278 35.70 36.69 -11.96
C ALA A 278 36.55 37.19 -13.13
N ALA A 279 37.50 36.38 -13.59
CA ALA A 279 38.33 36.70 -14.75
C ALA A 279 37.50 36.78 -16.04
N GLU A 280 36.58 35.83 -16.25
CA GLU A 280 35.74 35.81 -17.46
C GLU A 280 34.78 36.99 -17.52
N LEU A 281 34.11 37.32 -16.40
CA LEU A 281 33.24 38.49 -16.34
C LEU A 281 34.02 39.80 -16.55
N ALA A 282 35.25 39.89 -16.01
CA ALA A 282 36.11 41.05 -16.23
C ALA A 282 36.52 41.21 -17.70
N LEU A 283 36.91 40.13 -18.37
CA LEU A 283 37.25 40.12 -19.80
C LEU A 283 36.04 40.43 -20.67
N ALA A 284 34.89 39.82 -20.38
CA ALA A 284 33.63 40.07 -21.07
C ALA A 284 33.23 41.55 -20.97
N ARG A 285 33.31 42.14 -19.78
CA ARG A 285 33.01 43.56 -19.56
C ARG A 285 33.97 44.50 -20.28
N ALA A 286 35.27 44.18 -20.30
CA ALA A 286 36.27 44.98 -20.99
C ALA A 286 36.09 44.98 -22.52
N ALA A 287 35.56 43.88 -23.08
CA ALA A 287 35.38 43.72 -24.52
C ALA A 287 34.12 44.38 -25.09
N VAL A 288 33.19 44.86 -24.26
CA VAL A 288 31.91 45.45 -24.71
C VAL A 288 32.13 46.70 -25.56
N LEU A 289 33.10 47.52 -25.19
CA LEU A 289 33.45 48.75 -25.89
C LEU A 289 34.71 48.53 -26.73
N SER A 290 34.71 49.05 -27.95
CA SER A 290 35.89 49.16 -28.79
C SER A 290 36.82 50.30 -28.33
N GLU A 291 37.99 50.42 -28.95
CA GLU A 291 38.99 51.47 -28.67
C GLU A 291 38.49 52.92 -28.86
N PHE A 292 37.33 53.10 -29.47
CA PHE A 292 36.68 54.41 -29.69
C PHE A 292 35.43 54.62 -28.84
N ASP A 293 35.26 53.88 -27.74
CA ASP A 293 34.07 53.90 -26.88
C ASP A 293 32.75 53.59 -27.60
N VAL A 294 32.84 52.89 -28.74
CA VAL A 294 31.68 52.42 -29.51
C VAL A 294 31.39 50.97 -29.14
N PRO A 295 30.15 50.61 -28.77
CA PRO A 295 29.77 49.22 -28.52
C PRO A 295 29.95 48.36 -29.77
N ASP A 296 30.68 47.26 -29.64
CA ASP A 296 30.74 46.21 -30.65
C ASP A 296 29.61 45.21 -30.37
N THR A 297 28.61 45.13 -31.24
CA THR A 297 27.47 44.22 -31.07
C THR A 297 27.89 42.77 -30.86
N ALA A 298 28.93 42.29 -31.55
CA ALA A 298 29.37 40.89 -31.43
C ALA A 298 30.02 40.61 -30.06
N ASN A 299 30.82 41.55 -29.55
CA ASN A 299 31.42 41.41 -28.22
C ASN A 299 30.41 41.67 -27.11
N LEU A 300 29.44 42.57 -27.30
CA LEU A 300 28.31 42.77 -26.40
C LEU A 300 27.49 41.49 -26.25
N LEU A 301 27.12 40.84 -27.35
CA LEU A 301 26.37 39.59 -27.29
C LEU A 301 27.18 38.48 -26.59
N ARG A 302 28.49 38.37 -26.87
CA ARG A 302 29.36 37.44 -26.15
C ARG A 302 29.43 37.75 -24.64
N ALA A 303 29.44 39.03 -24.26
CA ALA A 303 29.39 39.42 -22.87
C ALA A 303 28.07 39.00 -22.23
N VAL A 304 26.93 39.33 -22.85
CA VAL A 304 25.59 38.91 -22.40
C VAL A 304 25.51 37.41 -22.16
N ASP A 305 26.03 36.61 -23.09
CA ASP A 305 26.12 35.15 -22.95
C ASP A 305 26.94 34.71 -21.73
N THR A 306 28.07 35.38 -21.47
CA THR A 306 28.92 35.09 -20.31
C THR A 306 28.17 35.38 -19.01
N TYR A 307 27.38 36.45 -18.96
CA TYR A 307 26.55 36.74 -17.79
C TYR A 307 25.44 35.69 -17.61
N LEU A 308 24.77 35.28 -18.69
CA LEU A 308 23.78 34.20 -18.65
C LEU A 308 24.38 32.86 -18.23
N HIS A 309 25.64 32.57 -18.62
CA HIS A 309 26.40 31.40 -18.16
C HIS A 309 26.45 31.28 -16.63
N PHE A 310 26.69 32.41 -15.96
CA PHE A 310 26.78 32.47 -14.49
C PHE A 310 25.43 32.79 -13.82
N GLY A 311 24.31 32.71 -14.53
CA GLY A 311 22.98 32.99 -13.97
C GLY A 311 22.72 34.45 -13.63
N LEU A 312 23.52 35.39 -14.16
CA LEU A 312 23.41 36.83 -13.95
C LEU A 312 22.44 37.46 -14.95
N GLY A 313 21.16 37.12 -14.82
CA GLY A 313 20.09 37.54 -15.72
C GLY A 313 19.89 39.06 -15.71
N ALA A 314 19.89 39.68 -14.53
CA ALA A 314 19.69 41.12 -14.34
C ALA A 314 20.74 41.97 -15.06
N GLU A 315 21.99 41.56 -14.94
CA GLU A 315 23.12 42.23 -15.56
C GLU A 315 23.12 42.01 -17.07
N ALA A 316 22.77 40.81 -17.53
CA ALA A 316 22.64 40.50 -18.95
C ALA A 316 21.58 41.40 -19.63
N ARG A 317 20.39 41.55 -19.02
CA ARG A 317 19.35 42.46 -19.55
C ARG A 317 19.76 43.93 -19.46
N GLN A 318 20.49 44.32 -18.43
CA GLN A 318 21.02 45.68 -18.29
C GLN A 318 22.05 46.01 -19.37
N LEU A 319 22.94 45.06 -19.72
CA LEU A 319 23.91 45.21 -20.81
C LEU A 319 23.19 45.39 -22.16
N LEU A 320 22.18 44.55 -22.43
CA LEU A 320 21.35 44.67 -23.64
C LEU A 320 20.60 46.01 -23.69
N ALA A 321 20.11 46.51 -22.56
CA ALA A 321 19.39 47.79 -22.51
C ALA A 321 20.32 49.01 -22.70
N SER A 322 21.58 48.90 -22.26
CA SER A 322 22.51 50.05 -22.20
C SER A 322 23.37 50.20 -23.46
N PHE A 323 23.79 49.09 -24.08
CA PHE A 323 24.82 49.11 -25.12
C PHE A 323 24.36 48.63 -26.50
N LEU A 324 23.12 48.11 -26.62
CA LEU A 324 22.60 47.67 -27.91
C LEU A 324 22.25 48.90 -28.78
N PRO A 325 22.70 48.95 -30.05
CA PRO A 325 22.43 50.11 -30.91
C PRO A 325 20.93 50.37 -31.13
N PRO A 326 20.48 51.64 -31.23
CA PRO A 326 19.09 51.97 -31.51
C PRO A 326 18.58 51.29 -32.78
N GLY A 327 17.41 50.64 -32.70
CA GLY A 327 16.80 49.91 -33.82
C GLY A 327 17.18 48.43 -33.91
N GLN A 328 18.14 47.96 -33.11
CA GLN A 328 18.39 46.53 -32.91
C GLN A 328 17.62 46.03 -31.68
N SER A 329 17.18 44.77 -31.71
CA SER A 329 16.57 44.10 -30.56
C SER A 329 16.98 42.63 -30.53
N ASP A 330 17.16 42.11 -29.32
CA ASP A 330 17.37 40.68 -29.08
C ASP A 330 16.35 40.19 -28.04
N PRO A 331 15.11 39.88 -28.49
CA PRO A 331 14.05 39.45 -27.58
C PRO A 331 14.36 38.07 -26.97
N LEU A 332 15.10 37.20 -27.65
CA LEU A 332 15.40 35.85 -27.17
C LEU A 332 16.35 35.89 -25.97
N ARG A 333 17.49 36.59 -26.06
CA ARG A 333 18.42 36.69 -24.92
C ARG A 333 17.84 37.47 -23.76
N ARG A 334 17.04 38.49 -24.05
CA ARG A 334 16.26 39.18 -23.02
C ARG A 334 15.29 38.22 -22.33
N GLY A 335 14.59 37.36 -23.08
CA GLY A 335 13.71 36.33 -22.51
C GLY A 335 14.46 35.34 -21.61
N ILE A 336 15.61 34.82 -22.07
CA ILE A 336 16.45 33.90 -21.28
C ILE A 336 16.89 34.56 -19.97
N SER A 337 17.23 35.85 -20.00
CA SER A 337 17.67 36.59 -18.81
C SER A 337 16.66 36.65 -17.67
N TYR A 338 15.36 36.50 -17.96
CA TYR A 338 14.31 36.35 -16.93
C TYR A 338 14.27 34.90 -16.42
N LEU A 339 14.29 33.94 -17.35
CA LEU A 339 14.14 32.51 -17.03
C LEU A 339 15.29 31.97 -16.17
N VAL A 340 16.53 32.42 -16.39
CA VAL A 340 17.68 32.00 -15.56
C VAL A 340 17.59 32.48 -14.11
N GLU A 341 16.76 33.49 -13.83
CA GLU A 341 16.46 33.97 -12.47
C GLU A 341 15.15 33.39 -11.91
N GLY A 342 14.49 32.48 -12.64
CA GLY A 342 13.17 31.95 -12.26
C GLY A 342 12.02 32.95 -12.45
N GLU A 343 12.24 34.03 -13.21
CA GLU A 343 11.22 35.02 -13.53
C GLU A 343 10.54 34.70 -14.87
N THR A 344 9.24 35.04 -14.98
CA THR A 344 8.52 34.95 -16.24
C THR A 344 8.76 36.19 -17.10
N PRO A 345 9.18 36.06 -18.37
CA PRO A 345 9.40 37.22 -19.24
C PRO A 345 8.06 37.95 -19.52
N PRO A 346 8.02 39.29 -19.44
CA PRO A 346 6.79 40.08 -19.63
C PRO A 346 6.25 39.95 -21.05
N ASP A 347 7.14 39.98 -22.04
CA ASP A 347 6.84 39.65 -23.43
C ASP A 347 7.48 38.28 -23.72
N ASN A 348 6.69 37.20 -23.72
CA ASN A 348 7.21 35.84 -23.97
C ASN A 348 7.56 35.67 -25.47
N PRO A 349 8.86 35.63 -25.84
CA PRO A 349 9.28 35.49 -27.23
C PRO A 349 9.31 34.03 -27.69
N PHE A 350 9.13 33.06 -26.79
CA PHE A 350 9.28 31.63 -27.03
C PHE A 350 7.96 30.90 -27.28
N ARG A 351 6.85 31.63 -27.44
CA ARG A 351 5.52 31.05 -27.67
C ARG A 351 5.55 30.08 -28.86
N ASN A 352 5.01 28.88 -28.64
CA ASN A 352 4.92 27.79 -29.63
C ASN A 352 6.27 27.22 -30.13
N MET A 353 7.39 27.59 -29.53
CA MET A 353 8.71 27.10 -29.93
C MET A 353 9.13 25.80 -29.21
N GLN A 354 8.24 25.18 -28.41
CA GLN A 354 8.52 23.94 -27.67
C GLN A 354 8.77 22.74 -28.59
N SER A 355 8.31 22.81 -29.85
CA SER A 355 8.47 21.76 -30.86
C SER A 355 9.81 21.83 -31.60
N CYS A 356 10.53 22.94 -31.49
CA CYS A 356 11.77 23.16 -32.22
C CYS A 356 12.90 22.22 -31.77
N ASP A 357 13.70 21.74 -32.71
CA ASP A 357 14.86 20.86 -32.51
C ASP A 357 16.14 21.68 -32.22
N SER A 358 16.06 22.58 -31.24
CA SER A 358 17.18 23.43 -30.81
C SER A 358 17.05 23.82 -29.33
N ALA A 359 18.05 24.55 -28.81
CA ALA A 359 18.02 25.09 -27.43
C ALA A 359 16.79 25.96 -27.11
N VAL A 360 16.10 26.47 -28.13
CA VAL A 360 14.86 27.23 -27.95
C VAL A 360 13.79 26.38 -27.26
N ALA A 361 13.74 25.07 -27.49
CA ALA A 361 12.71 24.19 -26.94
C ALA A 361 12.71 24.19 -25.41
N LEU A 362 13.90 24.20 -24.78
CA LEU A 362 14.05 24.29 -23.32
C LEU A 362 13.48 25.60 -22.78
N TRP A 363 13.91 26.73 -23.36
CA TRP A 363 13.45 28.04 -22.91
C TRP A 363 11.96 28.25 -23.18
N ALA A 364 11.43 27.71 -24.28
CA ALA A 364 10.00 27.70 -24.58
C ALA A 364 9.20 26.85 -23.59
N LEU A 365 9.76 25.75 -23.09
CA LEU A 365 9.15 24.93 -22.06
C LEU A 365 9.06 25.71 -20.74
N LEU A 366 10.15 26.36 -20.33
CA LEU A 366 10.23 27.15 -19.09
C LEU A 366 9.37 28.43 -19.15
N ALA A 367 9.32 29.10 -20.30
CA ALA A 367 8.51 30.29 -20.50
C ALA A 367 7.01 30.01 -20.68
N ALA A 368 6.61 28.76 -20.89
CA ALA A 368 5.20 28.41 -21.10
C ALA A 368 4.37 28.73 -19.85
N GLY A 369 3.22 29.35 -20.04
CA GLY A 369 2.24 29.53 -18.96
C GLY A 369 1.55 28.22 -18.59
N GLU A 370 0.99 28.14 -17.38
CA GLU A 370 0.17 26.99 -16.97
C GLU A 370 -0.96 26.76 -17.98
N GLY A 371 -1.02 25.54 -18.55
CA GLY A 371 -2.07 25.14 -19.49
C GLY A 371 -1.73 25.28 -20.98
N GLU A 372 -0.58 25.85 -21.36
CA GLU A 372 -0.10 25.82 -22.74
C GLU A 372 0.37 24.39 -23.13
N ARG A 373 -0.54 23.60 -23.69
CA ARG A 373 -0.28 22.22 -24.15
C ARG A 373 0.16 22.19 -25.62
N ALA A 374 1.39 22.62 -25.89
CA ALA A 374 2.04 22.40 -27.17
C ALA A 374 2.81 21.07 -27.16
N PHE A 375 3.02 20.47 -28.34
CA PHE A 375 3.94 19.35 -28.47
C PHE A 375 5.35 19.80 -28.07
N VAL A 376 5.95 19.07 -27.13
CA VAL A 376 7.30 19.35 -26.62
C VAL A 376 8.29 18.38 -27.27
N ASN A 377 9.34 18.90 -27.88
CA ASN A 377 10.48 18.10 -28.32
C ASN A 377 11.38 17.79 -27.12
N GLY A 378 11.01 16.78 -26.33
CA GLY A 378 11.73 16.43 -25.10
C GLY A 378 13.19 16.06 -25.34
N ALA A 379 13.53 15.48 -26.50
CA ALA A 379 14.92 15.17 -26.84
C ALA A 379 15.76 16.45 -27.01
N ALA A 380 15.22 17.49 -27.67
CA ALA A 380 15.88 18.79 -27.77
C ALA A 380 16.00 19.46 -26.40
N VAL A 381 14.96 19.39 -25.56
CA VAL A 381 14.99 19.89 -24.19
C VAL A 381 16.10 19.22 -23.38
N SER A 382 16.16 17.88 -23.34
CA SER A 382 17.17 17.15 -22.58
C SER A 382 18.59 17.42 -23.08
N ARG A 383 18.83 17.44 -24.41
CA ARG A 383 20.16 17.79 -24.95
C ARG A 383 20.59 19.19 -24.53
N SER A 384 19.68 20.15 -24.60
CA SER A 384 19.95 21.55 -24.26
C SER A 384 20.17 21.73 -22.76
N PHE A 385 19.40 21.01 -21.95
CA PHE A 385 19.55 21.00 -20.49
C PHE A 385 20.90 20.40 -20.06
N LEU A 386 21.33 19.30 -20.69
CA LEU A 386 22.62 18.67 -20.41
C LEU A 386 23.81 19.58 -20.78
N ALA A 387 23.63 20.50 -21.72
CA ALA A 387 24.64 21.47 -22.11
C ALA A 387 24.78 22.64 -21.10
N LEU A 388 23.85 22.80 -20.15
CA LEU A 388 23.91 23.86 -19.15
C LEU A 388 25.01 23.62 -18.11
N PRO A 389 25.59 24.71 -17.55
CA PRO A 389 26.50 24.66 -16.41
C PRO A 389 25.89 23.95 -15.20
N PRO A 390 26.69 23.28 -14.35
CA PRO A 390 26.19 22.53 -13.19
C PRO A 390 25.23 23.33 -12.29
N MET A 391 25.56 24.60 -12.01
CA MET A 391 24.74 25.46 -11.16
C MET A 391 23.35 25.75 -11.78
N LEU A 392 23.29 26.03 -13.07
CA LEU A 392 22.01 26.22 -13.77
C LEU A 392 21.22 24.90 -13.89
N ARG A 393 21.91 23.76 -14.04
CA ARG A 393 21.24 22.45 -14.00
C ARG A 393 20.62 22.17 -12.64
N ALA A 394 21.33 22.50 -11.55
CA ALA A 394 20.78 22.36 -10.20
C ALA A 394 19.56 23.27 -9.99
N PHE A 395 19.63 24.53 -10.44
CA PHE A 395 18.55 25.50 -10.26
C PHE A 395 17.32 25.24 -11.16
N LEU A 396 17.51 25.04 -12.47
CA LEU A 396 16.42 24.87 -13.44
C LEU A 396 15.93 23.42 -13.55
N GLY A 397 16.66 22.46 -12.99
CA GLY A 397 16.39 21.03 -13.10
C GLY A 397 15.01 20.61 -12.59
N PRO A 398 14.63 20.96 -11.34
CA PRO A 398 13.33 20.60 -10.79
C PRO A 398 12.17 21.08 -11.66
N GLU A 399 12.19 22.35 -12.08
CA GLU A 399 11.12 22.93 -12.89
C GLU A 399 11.07 22.31 -14.29
N THR A 400 12.23 22.12 -14.93
CA THR A 400 12.32 21.49 -16.26
C THR A 400 11.74 20.09 -16.24
N ALA A 401 12.13 19.27 -15.26
CA ALA A 401 11.64 17.91 -15.15
C ALA A 401 10.14 17.87 -14.81
N GLN A 402 9.65 18.73 -13.92
CA GLN A 402 8.22 18.81 -13.59
C GLN A 402 7.38 19.18 -14.82
N ARG A 403 7.85 20.12 -15.66
CA ARG A 403 7.18 20.49 -16.91
C ARG A 403 7.18 19.34 -17.92
N LEU A 404 8.28 18.59 -18.04
CA LEU A 404 8.33 17.37 -18.87
C LEU A 404 7.37 16.28 -18.39
N LEU A 405 7.28 16.03 -17.07
CA LEU A 405 6.31 15.09 -16.49
C LEU A 405 4.87 15.53 -16.75
N THR A 406 4.60 16.83 -16.67
CA THR A 406 3.27 17.41 -16.97
C THR A 406 2.92 17.29 -18.45
N ALA A 407 3.92 17.35 -19.33
CA ALA A 407 3.77 17.10 -20.77
C ALA A 407 3.63 15.60 -21.12
N GLY A 408 3.80 14.69 -20.15
CA GLY A 408 3.74 13.24 -20.36
C GLY A 408 5.05 12.61 -20.83
N ASP A 409 6.15 13.35 -20.87
CA ASP A 409 7.47 12.87 -21.31
C ASP A 409 8.31 12.39 -20.12
N SER A 410 7.91 11.24 -19.57
CA SER A 410 8.58 10.65 -18.39
C SER A 410 10.02 10.19 -18.67
N ALA A 411 10.36 9.86 -19.92
CA ALA A 411 11.68 9.40 -20.31
C ALA A 411 12.70 10.56 -20.30
N ASN A 412 12.36 11.70 -20.91
CA ASN A 412 13.24 12.87 -20.90
C ASN A 412 13.27 13.55 -19.54
N ALA A 413 12.17 13.53 -18.77
CA ALA A 413 12.15 13.98 -17.38
C ALA A 413 13.16 13.22 -16.50
N GLU A 414 13.30 11.91 -16.71
CA GLU A 414 14.28 11.09 -15.99
C GLU A 414 15.73 11.49 -16.31
N VAL A 415 16.02 11.76 -17.58
CA VAL A 415 17.35 12.22 -18.01
C VAL A 415 17.70 13.56 -17.34
N VAL A 416 16.74 14.48 -17.29
CA VAL A 416 16.91 15.77 -16.60
C VAL A 416 17.12 15.55 -15.11
N ARG A 417 16.32 14.68 -14.48
CA ARG A 417 16.43 14.33 -13.05
C ARG A 417 17.81 13.82 -12.67
N GLN A 418 18.30 12.79 -13.36
CA GLN A 418 19.64 12.21 -13.10
C GLN A 418 20.78 13.21 -13.37
N SER A 419 20.55 14.19 -14.25
CA SER A 419 21.54 15.22 -14.53
C SER A 419 21.66 16.23 -13.40
N PHE A 420 20.54 16.73 -12.87
CA PHE A 420 20.58 17.69 -11.77
C PHE A 420 20.82 17.03 -10.42
N GLU A 421 20.40 15.78 -10.19
CA GLU A 421 20.75 15.02 -8.98
C GLU A 421 22.27 14.95 -8.77
N ARG A 422 23.04 14.82 -9.85
CA ARG A 422 24.52 14.87 -9.80
C ARG A 422 25.10 16.27 -9.55
N ALA A 423 24.32 17.32 -9.79
CA ALA A 423 24.76 18.71 -9.67
C ALA A 423 24.22 19.41 -8.41
N ALA A 424 23.13 18.90 -7.84
CA ALA A 424 22.47 19.40 -6.64
C ALA A 424 23.19 18.93 -5.38
N ALA A 425 22.84 19.54 -4.25
CA ALA A 425 23.28 19.06 -2.94
C ALA A 425 22.69 17.66 -2.68
N ALA A 426 23.43 16.82 -1.95
CA ALA A 426 23.04 15.43 -1.69
C ALA A 426 21.67 15.29 -1.00
N ASP A 427 21.21 16.32 -0.28
CA ASP A 427 19.96 16.32 0.50
C ASP A 427 18.90 17.28 -0.05
N ASP A 428 18.95 17.65 -1.34
CA ASP A 428 17.94 18.53 -1.93
C ASP A 428 16.55 17.85 -1.99
N PRO A 429 15.53 18.36 -1.27
CA PRO A 429 14.20 17.75 -1.23
C PRO A 429 13.52 17.71 -2.61
N ALA A 430 13.89 18.60 -3.54
CA ALA A 430 13.32 18.64 -4.88
C ALA A 430 13.64 17.36 -5.68
N VAL A 431 14.81 16.75 -5.46
CA VAL A 431 15.19 15.48 -6.10
C VAL A 431 14.23 14.37 -5.68
N GLY A 432 13.99 14.23 -4.36
CA GLY A 432 13.11 13.20 -3.81
C GLY A 432 11.65 13.40 -4.20
N LEU A 433 11.14 14.64 -4.15
CA LEU A 433 9.76 14.96 -4.55
C LEU A 433 9.48 14.62 -6.02
N LEU A 434 10.44 14.90 -6.90
CA LEU A 434 10.32 14.61 -8.32
C LEU A 434 10.36 13.11 -8.59
N ALA A 435 11.28 12.39 -7.93
CA ALA A 435 11.34 10.93 -7.99
C ALA A 435 10.03 10.29 -7.49
N ALA A 436 9.46 10.78 -6.39
CA ALA A 436 8.18 10.33 -5.88
C ALA A 436 7.03 10.57 -6.88
N THR A 437 6.97 11.76 -7.47
CA THR A 437 5.96 12.12 -8.48
C THR A 437 6.04 11.20 -9.71
N GLN A 438 7.25 10.92 -10.17
CA GLN A 438 7.48 10.01 -11.30
C GLN A 438 7.05 8.57 -10.96
N ALA A 439 7.35 8.09 -9.76
CA ALA A 439 6.93 6.76 -9.31
C ALA A 439 5.39 6.65 -9.22
N LEU A 440 4.71 7.69 -8.73
CA LEU A 440 3.24 7.76 -8.76
C LEU A 440 2.67 7.70 -10.19
N GLN A 441 3.27 8.41 -11.15
CA GLN A 441 2.84 8.35 -12.56
C GLN A 441 3.06 6.96 -13.19
N LYS A 442 4.08 6.23 -12.76
CA LYS A 442 4.35 4.84 -13.19
C LYS A 442 3.43 3.82 -12.51
N GLY A 443 2.65 4.23 -11.51
CA GLY A 443 1.81 3.33 -10.72
C GLY A 443 2.60 2.48 -9.71
N ASP A 444 3.78 2.97 -9.27
CA ASP A 444 4.57 2.35 -8.20
C ASP A 444 4.53 3.21 -6.94
N PRO A 445 3.47 3.06 -6.11
CA PRO A 445 3.31 3.88 -4.92
C PRO A 445 4.29 3.52 -3.80
N VAL A 446 4.88 2.31 -3.82
CA VAL A 446 5.87 1.88 -2.82
C VAL A 446 7.21 2.59 -3.07
N ALA A 447 7.66 2.63 -4.33
CA ALA A 447 8.82 3.42 -4.71
C ALA A 447 8.58 4.92 -4.48
N ALA A 448 7.35 5.41 -4.73
CA ALA A 448 7.01 6.80 -4.50
C ALA A 448 7.20 7.20 -3.03
N GLU A 449 6.68 6.39 -2.11
CA GLU A 449 6.83 6.64 -0.68
C GLU A 449 8.30 6.57 -0.22
N ALA A 450 9.07 5.61 -0.75
CA ALA A 450 10.48 5.47 -0.42
C ALA A 450 11.36 6.62 -0.94
N ALA A 451 10.95 7.28 -2.03
CA ALA A 451 11.67 8.40 -2.63
C ALA A 451 11.40 9.75 -1.95
N LEU A 452 10.39 9.84 -1.07
CA LEU A 452 10.04 11.10 -0.41
C LEU A 452 11.16 11.56 0.54
N PRO A 453 11.49 12.86 0.55
CA PRO A 453 12.50 13.38 1.46
C PRO A 453 12.03 13.25 2.92
N ALA A 454 12.94 12.90 3.82
CA ALA A 454 12.65 12.76 5.25
C ALA A 454 12.31 14.12 5.89
N GLU A 455 13.04 15.17 5.50
CA GLU A 455 12.81 16.53 5.96
C GLU A 455 12.54 17.45 4.77
N ALA A 456 11.51 18.29 4.88
CA ALA A 456 11.19 19.31 3.89
C ALA A 456 10.56 20.51 4.62
N GLY A 457 10.89 21.72 4.18
CA GLY A 457 10.35 22.97 4.72
C GLY A 457 9.46 23.71 3.72
N GLY A 458 8.58 24.58 4.21
CA GLY A 458 7.74 25.46 3.39
C GLY A 458 6.90 24.70 2.35
N GLU A 459 6.96 25.14 1.09
CA GLU A 459 6.20 24.57 -0.03
C GLU A 459 6.60 23.12 -0.34
N ALA A 460 7.86 22.75 -0.13
CA ALA A 460 8.34 21.38 -0.30
C ALA A 460 7.70 20.43 0.73
N ALA A 461 7.40 20.91 1.94
CA ALA A 461 6.73 20.13 2.98
C ALA A 461 5.28 19.79 2.59
N LEU A 462 4.55 20.77 2.04
CA LEU A 462 3.20 20.55 1.54
C LEU A 462 3.22 19.56 0.36
N SER A 463 4.12 19.76 -0.60
CA SER A 463 4.27 18.86 -1.75
C SER A 463 4.60 17.43 -1.33
N ARG A 464 5.46 17.26 -0.31
CA ARG A 464 5.76 15.96 0.31
C ARG A 464 4.52 15.30 0.87
N LEU A 465 3.73 16.03 1.66
CA LEU A 465 2.51 15.50 2.29
C LEU A 465 1.45 15.10 1.24
N LEU A 466 1.25 15.91 0.21
CA LEU A 466 0.31 15.60 -0.87
C LEU A 466 0.73 14.32 -1.61
N ALA A 467 2.02 14.17 -1.93
CA ALA A 467 2.55 12.98 -2.58
C ALA A 467 2.48 11.74 -1.66
N LEU A 468 2.76 11.90 -0.37
CA LEU A 468 2.65 10.83 0.63
C LEU A 468 1.23 10.29 0.71
N VAL A 469 0.23 11.17 0.81
CA VAL A 469 -1.17 10.77 0.91
C VAL A 469 -1.61 10.03 -0.34
N GLU A 470 -1.26 10.50 -1.54
CA GLU A 470 -1.59 9.82 -2.79
C GLU A 470 -0.90 8.44 -2.88
N ALA A 471 0.37 8.33 -2.49
CA ALA A 471 1.08 7.04 -2.42
C ALA A 471 0.40 6.06 -1.46
N ARG A 472 -0.01 6.53 -0.28
CA ARG A 472 -0.69 5.73 0.74
C ARG A 472 -2.11 5.34 0.32
N PHE A 473 -2.81 6.21 -0.41
CA PHE A 473 -4.12 5.94 -0.97
C PHE A 473 -4.09 4.78 -1.98
N GLN A 474 -3.12 4.77 -2.90
CA GLN A 474 -2.93 3.68 -3.86
C GLN A 474 -2.52 2.36 -3.18
N GLN A 475 -1.82 2.43 -2.04
CA GLN A 475 -1.44 1.26 -1.25
C GLN A 475 -2.52 0.77 -0.26
N ARG A 476 -3.63 1.50 -0.08
CA ARG A 476 -4.61 1.26 1.02
C ARG A 476 -4.00 1.27 2.42
N LYS A 477 -2.94 2.06 2.61
CA LYS A 477 -2.17 2.10 3.84
C LYS A 477 -2.56 3.34 4.66
N ALA A 478 -2.68 3.17 5.98
CA ALA A 478 -3.00 4.28 6.88
C ALA A 478 -1.96 5.41 6.80
N VAL A 479 -2.43 6.64 7.01
CA VAL A 479 -1.60 7.84 7.15
C VAL A 479 -1.33 8.07 8.64
N ASP A 480 -0.13 8.52 8.99
CA ASP A 480 0.23 8.82 10.37
C ASP A 480 -0.57 10.03 10.89
N GLY A 481 -0.94 10.01 12.18
CA GLY A 481 -1.70 11.10 12.79
C GLY A 481 -0.96 12.43 12.78
N THR A 482 0.38 12.42 12.84
CA THR A 482 1.20 13.64 12.77
C THR A 482 1.17 14.26 11.37
N ASP A 483 1.25 13.46 10.32
CA ASP A 483 1.14 13.93 8.93
C ASP A 483 -0.27 14.47 8.64
N LEU A 484 -1.32 13.84 9.21
CA LEU A 484 -2.70 14.35 9.11
C LEU A 484 -2.86 15.72 9.76
N LEU A 485 -2.35 15.89 10.99
CA LEU A 485 -2.37 17.18 11.69
C LEU A 485 -1.58 18.26 10.93
N ALA A 486 -0.45 17.90 10.33
CA ALA A 486 0.33 18.82 9.50
C ALA A 486 -0.46 19.26 8.25
N LEU A 487 -1.17 18.32 7.60
CA LEU A 487 -2.01 18.62 6.44
C LEU A 487 -3.20 19.52 6.81
N GLU A 488 -3.83 19.30 7.96
CA GLU A 488 -4.88 20.18 8.50
C GLU A 488 -4.36 21.59 8.80
N ALA A 489 -3.15 21.71 9.33
CA ALA A 489 -2.50 23.00 9.56
C ALA A 489 -2.26 23.75 8.24
N PHE A 490 -1.76 23.08 7.20
CA PHE A 490 -1.62 23.68 5.87
C PHE A 490 -2.97 24.10 5.27
N ALA A 491 -4.01 23.30 5.44
CA ALA A 491 -5.35 23.66 4.98
C ALA A 491 -5.92 24.88 5.70
N PHE A 492 -5.60 25.04 6.99
CA PHE A 492 -5.96 26.24 7.75
C PHE A 492 -5.20 27.48 7.26
N GLU A 493 -3.88 27.37 7.02
CA GLU A 493 -3.03 28.48 6.56
C GLU A 493 -3.43 28.99 5.17
N HIS A 494 -3.66 28.09 4.21
CA HIS A 494 -4.00 28.46 2.83
C HIS A 494 -5.48 28.88 2.62
N GLY A 495 -6.35 28.67 3.62
CA GLY A 495 -7.73 29.11 3.61
C GLY A 495 -8.55 28.64 2.40
N GLN A 496 -9.16 29.57 1.66
CA GLN A 496 -9.95 29.32 0.44
C GLN A 496 -9.15 29.65 -0.84
N GLY A 497 -7.82 29.52 -0.79
CA GLY A 497 -6.93 29.81 -1.92
C GLY A 497 -7.00 28.79 -3.07
N PRO A 498 -6.19 28.97 -4.13
CA PRO A 498 -6.17 28.08 -5.31
C PRO A 498 -5.78 26.63 -4.98
N LEU A 499 -5.06 26.39 -3.87
CA LEU A 499 -4.66 25.05 -3.43
C LEU A 499 -5.76 24.29 -2.68
N ARG A 500 -6.90 24.94 -2.37
CA ARG A 500 -7.93 24.38 -1.49
C ARG A 500 -8.47 23.04 -2.00
N GLN A 501 -8.75 22.91 -3.30
CA GLN A 501 -9.27 21.67 -3.87
C GLN A 501 -8.28 20.50 -3.74
N LYS A 502 -6.97 20.76 -3.92
CA LYS A 502 -5.92 19.73 -3.77
C LYS A 502 -5.82 19.29 -2.31
N LEU A 503 -5.90 20.25 -1.38
CA LEU A 503 -5.87 20.00 0.07
C LEU A 503 -7.11 19.22 0.54
N ASP A 504 -8.31 19.60 0.10
CA ASP A 504 -9.55 18.88 0.46
C ASP A 504 -9.52 17.43 -0.05
N ARG A 505 -8.99 17.20 -1.26
CA ARG A 505 -8.75 15.85 -1.78
C ARG A 505 -7.82 15.06 -0.86
N ALA A 506 -6.65 15.61 -0.54
CA ALA A 506 -5.69 14.94 0.33
C ALA A 506 -6.26 14.69 1.74
N LEU A 507 -6.98 15.65 2.32
CA LEU A 507 -7.62 15.49 3.63
C LEU A 507 -8.72 14.43 3.62
N ALA A 508 -9.52 14.35 2.55
CA ALA A 508 -10.54 13.31 2.42
C ALA A 508 -9.89 11.90 2.36
N HIS A 509 -8.85 11.73 1.55
CA HIS A 509 -8.12 10.46 1.47
C HIS A 509 -7.41 10.11 2.79
N ALA A 510 -6.69 11.06 3.38
CA ALA A 510 -5.97 10.84 4.64
C ALA A 510 -6.90 10.49 5.80
N ASN A 511 -8.03 11.20 5.96
CA ASN A 511 -9.03 10.88 6.97
C ASN A 511 -9.68 9.51 6.75
N ALA A 512 -9.99 9.16 5.49
CA ALA A 512 -10.56 7.84 5.18
C ALA A 512 -9.58 6.70 5.48
N LEU A 513 -8.30 6.86 5.12
CA LEU A 513 -7.24 5.90 5.44
C LEU A 513 -6.95 5.79 6.94
N GLY A 514 -7.14 6.89 7.69
CA GLY A 514 -7.07 6.93 9.15
C GLY A 514 -8.34 6.41 9.85
N GLY A 515 -9.38 6.01 9.10
CA GLY A 515 -10.64 5.50 9.65
C GLY A 515 -11.66 6.56 10.08
N ASN A 516 -11.36 7.86 9.92
CA ASN A 516 -12.29 8.95 10.19
C ASN A 516 -13.16 9.27 8.97
N PHE A 517 -14.09 8.37 8.67
CA PHE A 517 -14.96 8.51 7.49
C PHE A 517 -15.92 9.70 7.57
N ALA A 518 -16.32 10.12 8.77
CA ALA A 518 -17.18 11.29 8.95
C ALA A 518 -16.50 12.57 8.45
N ALA A 519 -15.24 12.81 8.85
CA ALA A 519 -14.45 13.93 8.35
C ALA A 519 -14.13 13.75 6.85
N ALA A 520 -13.82 12.53 6.40
CA ALA A 520 -13.55 12.26 5.00
C ALA A 520 -14.72 12.66 4.08
N PHE A 521 -15.96 12.32 4.45
CA PHE A 521 -17.15 12.75 3.69
C PHE A 521 -17.40 14.26 3.78
N GLN A 522 -17.04 14.92 4.88
CA GLN A 522 -17.13 16.38 4.97
C GLN A 522 -16.18 17.07 3.99
N HIS A 523 -14.92 16.60 3.89
CA HIS A 523 -13.95 17.12 2.92
C HIS A 523 -14.29 16.75 1.47
N ALA A 524 -14.89 15.58 1.24
CA ALA A 524 -15.40 15.21 -0.07
C ALA A 524 -16.51 16.17 -0.55
N GLY A 525 -17.32 16.67 0.39
CA GLY A 525 -18.41 17.61 0.12
C GLY A 525 -19.37 17.05 -0.93
N GLU A 526 -19.67 17.85 -1.95
CA GLU A 526 -20.52 17.43 -3.07
C GLU A 526 -19.72 16.89 -4.27
N THR A 527 -18.40 16.71 -4.14
CA THR A 527 -17.54 16.23 -5.23
C THR A 527 -17.77 14.73 -5.46
N PRO A 528 -18.42 14.29 -6.55
CA PRO A 528 -18.84 12.90 -6.69
C PRO A 528 -17.67 11.93 -6.79
N ALA A 529 -16.59 12.35 -7.47
CA ALA A 529 -15.37 11.54 -7.62
C ALA A 529 -14.68 11.28 -6.27
N LEU A 530 -14.59 12.30 -5.42
CA LEU A 530 -13.95 12.18 -4.11
C LEU A 530 -14.83 11.38 -3.14
N ALA A 531 -16.15 11.58 -3.19
CA ALA A 531 -17.09 10.77 -2.43
C ALA A 531 -17.00 9.28 -2.84
N HIS A 532 -16.84 9.00 -4.13
CA HIS A 532 -16.62 7.65 -4.63
C HIS A 532 -15.37 7.00 -4.03
N ASP A 533 -14.24 7.72 -4.01
CA ASP A 533 -13.00 7.23 -3.40
C ASP A 533 -13.18 6.90 -1.92
N VAL A 534 -13.85 7.77 -1.16
CA VAL A 534 -14.12 7.55 0.28
C VAL A 534 -15.03 6.33 0.49
N TRP A 535 -16.06 6.15 -0.35
CA TRP A 535 -16.93 4.96 -0.29
C TRP A 535 -16.18 3.66 -0.59
N MET A 536 -15.28 3.70 -1.57
CA MET A 536 -14.44 2.56 -1.90
C MET A 536 -13.49 2.22 -0.74
N LEU A 537 -12.86 3.22 -0.12
CA LEU A 537 -12.04 2.99 1.08
C LEU A 537 -12.86 2.45 2.26
N LEU A 538 -14.06 2.98 2.48
CA LEU A 538 -14.96 2.49 3.53
C LEU A 538 -15.32 1.01 3.31
N ALA A 539 -15.56 0.62 2.06
CA ALA A 539 -15.88 -0.75 1.71
C ALA A 539 -14.69 -1.70 1.96
N GLU A 540 -13.48 -1.28 1.57
CA GLU A 540 -12.27 -2.12 1.64
C GLU A 540 -11.60 -2.16 3.01
N THR A 541 -11.38 -1.00 3.65
CA THR A 541 -10.56 -0.87 4.87
C THR A 541 -11.34 -0.39 6.09
N GLY A 542 -12.57 0.13 5.91
CA GLY A 542 -13.32 0.73 7.00
C GLY A 542 -13.74 -0.27 8.08
N THR A 543 -13.87 0.19 9.33
CA THR A 543 -14.37 -0.64 10.44
C THR A 543 -15.85 -0.97 10.28
N ASP A 544 -16.33 -2.07 10.87
CA ASP A 544 -17.74 -2.45 10.80
C ASP A 544 -18.65 -1.37 11.41
N SER A 545 -18.21 -0.70 12.49
CA SER A 545 -18.95 0.40 13.10
C SER A 545 -19.10 1.60 12.15
N ALA A 546 -18.03 2.00 11.45
CA ALA A 546 -18.08 3.07 10.46
C ALA A 546 -18.96 2.68 9.25
N LEU A 547 -18.85 1.43 8.79
CA LEU A 547 -19.68 0.90 7.71
C LEU A 547 -21.16 0.96 8.09
N LEU A 548 -21.53 0.47 9.27
CA LEU A 548 -22.92 0.44 9.72
C LEU A 548 -23.49 1.84 9.91
N GLY A 549 -22.72 2.75 10.53
CA GLY A 549 -23.16 4.12 10.78
C GLY A 549 -23.37 4.94 9.50
N THR A 550 -22.68 4.59 8.41
CA THR A 550 -22.72 5.36 7.16
C THR A 550 -23.58 4.69 6.08
N ALA A 551 -23.50 3.36 5.94
CA ALA A 551 -24.13 2.62 4.84
C ALA A 551 -25.60 2.26 5.12
N VAL A 552 -25.96 2.02 6.38
CA VAL A 552 -27.34 1.64 6.74
C VAL A 552 -28.22 2.89 6.75
N GLY A 553 -29.32 2.86 5.98
CA GLY A 553 -30.24 3.99 5.86
C GLY A 553 -29.82 5.05 4.84
N LEU A 554 -28.78 4.79 4.04
CA LEU A 554 -28.40 5.68 2.93
C LEU A 554 -29.53 5.77 1.88
N ASP A 555 -29.76 6.98 1.39
CA ASP A 555 -30.75 7.24 0.34
C ASP A 555 -30.52 6.35 -0.90
N PRO A 556 -31.58 5.76 -1.48
CA PRO A 556 -31.46 4.89 -2.65
C PRO A 556 -30.78 5.53 -3.86
N ALA A 557 -31.01 6.82 -4.12
CA ALA A 557 -30.42 7.51 -5.27
C ALA A 557 -28.90 7.70 -5.10
N ARG A 558 -28.43 7.88 -3.86
CA ARG A 558 -27.00 7.91 -3.55
C ARG A 558 -26.35 6.54 -3.61
N ARG A 559 -27.08 5.48 -3.27
CA ARG A 559 -26.57 4.11 -3.44
C ARG A 559 -26.37 3.78 -4.91
N THR A 560 -27.36 4.06 -5.76
CA THR A 560 -27.31 3.72 -7.19
C THR A 560 -26.28 4.53 -7.99
N SER A 561 -25.84 5.70 -7.48
CA SER A 561 -24.77 6.48 -8.12
C SER A 561 -23.36 5.92 -7.92
N LEU A 562 -23.15 5.02 -6.96
CA LEU A 562 -21.87 4.36 -6.72
C LEU A 562 -21.64 3.25 -7.75
N SER A 563 -20.39 2.83 -7.97
CA SER A 563 -20.08 1.74 -8.90
C SER A 563 -20.55 0.37 -8.37
N GLY A 564 -20.93 -0.55 -9.26
CA GLY A 564 -21.27 -1.94 -8.94
C GLY A 564 -20.31 -2.67 -7.98
N PRO A 565 -18.97 -2.61 -8.19
CA PRO A 565 -18.00 -3.27 -7.31
C PRO A 565 -18.05 -2.79 -5.86
N VAL A 566 -18.10 -1.46 -5.65
CA VAL A 566 -18.22 -0.86 -4.31
C VAL A 566 -19.52 -1.30 -3.63
N ARG A 567 -20.64 -1.29 -4.35
CA ARG A 567 -21.93 -1.73 -3.80
C ARG A 567 -21.91 -3.20 -3.40
N SER A 568 -21.34 -4.06 -4.25
CA SER A 568 -21.19 -5.49 -3.98
C SER A 568 -20.30 -5.75 -2.76
N LYS A 569 -19.20 -5.01 -2.60
CA LYS A 569 -18.31 -5.16 -1.44
C LYS A 569 -19.00 -4.75 -0.13
N ILE A 570 -19.78 -3.66 -0.16
CA ILE A 570 -20.58 -3.24 1.00
C ILE A 570 -21.66 -4.28 1.32
N ALA A 571 -22.37 -4.79 0.32
CA ALA A 571 -23.39 -5.83 0.49
C ALA A 571 -22.79 -7.11 1.10
N GLU A 572 -21.62 -7.56 0.64
CA GLU A 572 -20.89 -8.70 1.19
C GLU A 572 -20.58 -8.51 2.68
N ARG A 573 -20.05 -7.33 3.05
CA ARG A 573 -19.72 -7.02 4.43
C ARG A 573 -20.95 -6.91 5.33
N LEU A 574 -22.04 -6.31 4.85
CA LEU A 574 -23.29 -6.24 5.59
C LEU A 574 -23.91 -7.63 5.81
N LEU A 575 -23.79 -8.52 4.81
CA LEU A 575 -24.20 -9.91 4.95
C LEU A 575 -23.36 -10.64 6.01
N ALA A 576 -22.04 -10.48 5.98
CA ALA A 576 -21.13 -11.05 6.97
C ALA A 576 -21.40 -10.53 8.40
N ALA A 577 -21.84 -9.27 8.52
CA ALA A 577 -22.28 -8.67 9.78
C ALA A 577 -23.67 -9.16 10.24
N GLY A 578 -24.34 -10.03 9.49
CA GLY A 578 -25.65 -10.58 9.84
C GLY A 578 -26.83 -9.65 9.54
N LEU A 579 -26.68 -8.70 8.60
CA LEU A 579 -27.71 -7.74 8.20
C LEU A 579 -28.18 -7.98 6.75
N PRO A 580 -28.84 -9.12 6.46
CA PRO A 580 -29.16 -9.52 5.09
C PRO A 580 -30.21 -8.61 4.42
N ASN A 581 -31.09 -7.96 5.19
CA ASN A 581 -32.02 -6.95 4.65
C ASN A 581 -31.27 -5.71 4.15
N ALA A 582 -30.31 -5.22 4.93
CA ALA A 582 -29.47 -4.10 4.51
C ALA A 582 -28.56 -4.50 3.33
N ALA A 583 -28.03 -5.73 3.32
CA ALA A 583 -27.25 -6.22 2.19
C ALA A 583 -28.07 -6.26 0.88
N ALA A 584 -29.33 -6.68 0.94
CA ALA A 584 -30.24 -6.70 -0.22
C ALA A 584 -30.48 -5.31 -0.81
N ASP A 585 -30.50 -4.31 0.06
CA ASP A 585 -30.65 -2.89 -0.27
C ASP A 585 -29.45 -2.36 -1.09
N TRP A 586 -28.26 -2.94 -0.89
CA TRP A 586 -27.04 -2.59 -1.63
C TRP A 586 -26.82 -3.49 -2.87
N ALA A 587 -27.37 -4.70 -2.88
CA ALA A 587 -27.30 -5.65 -3.98
C ALA A 587 -28.36 -5.37 -5.07
N THR A 588 -27.99 -4.58 -6.08
CA THR A 588 -28.81 -4.36 -7.27
C THR A 588 -28.61 -5.46 -8.31
N ALA A 589 -29.69 -5.91 -8.96
CA ALA A 589 -29.69 -7.10 -9.83
C ALA A 589 -28.74 -7.04 -11.04
N ASP A 590 -28.44 -5.85 -11.58
CA ASP A 590 -27.67 -5.72 -12.83
C ASP A 590 -26.14 -5.76 -12.64
N ASP A 591 -25.65 -5.45 -11.43
CA ASP A 591 -24.21 -5.28 -11.14
C ASP A 591 -23.67 -6.23 -10.06
N THR A 592 -24.55 -7.00 -9.41
CA THR A 592 -24.15 -7.91 -8.33
C THR A 592 -23.93 -9.30 -8.89
N GLU A 593 -22.83 -9.95 -8.51
CA GLU A 593 -22.62 -11.36 -8.82
C GLU A 593 -23.82 -12.20 -8.36
N ALA A 594 -24.31 -13.08 -9.24
CA ALA A 594 -25.51 -13.89 -9.00
C ALA A 594 -25.42 -14.68 -7.68
N ASP A 595 -24.22 -15.14 -7.34
CA ASP A 595 -23.93 -15.90 -6.12
C ASP A 595 -24.08 -15.05 -4.85
N LEU A 596 -23.58 -13.81 -4.85
CA LEU A 596 -23.77 -12.88 -3.73
C LEU A 596 -25.25 -12.53 -3.55
N ALA A 597 -25.95 -12.23 -4.65
CA ALA A 597 -27.38 -11.95 -4.60
C ALA A 597 -28.19 -13.16 -4.09
N ALA A 598 -27.81 -14.38 -4.47
CA ALA A 598 -28.42 -15.61 -3.99
C ALA A 598 -28.13 -15.87 -2.49
N ARG A 599 -26.90 -15.63 -2.01
CA ARG A 599 -26.55 -15.71 -0.58
C ARG A 599 -27.37 -14.75 0.27
N ILE A 600 -27.55 -13.52 -0.21
CA ILE A 600 -28.39 -12.51 0.45
C ILE A 600 -29.86 -12.95 0.49
N ALA A 601 -30.40 -13.46 -0.63
CA ALA A 601 -31.78 -13.94 -0.69
C ALA A 601 -32.00 -15.13 0.26
N LEU A 602 -31.05 -16.07 0.31
CA LEU A 602 -31.09 -17.22 1.21
C LEU A 602 -31.05 -16.80 2.69
N ALA A 603 -30.18 -15.85 3.05
CA ALA A 603 -30.10 -15.31 4.41
C ALA A 603 -31.36 -14.55 4.85
N ASN A 604 -32.11 -13.98 3.90
CA ASN A 604 -33.43 -13.39 4.14
C ASN A 604 -34.58 -14.42 4.15
N GLY A 605 -34.29 -15.72 3.98
CA GLY A 605 -35.28 -16.79 3.96
C GLY A 605 -36.02 -16.97 2.63
N ASP A 606 -35.60 -16.30 1.55
CA ASP A 606 -36.22 -16.41 0.22
C ASP A 606 -35.45 -17.38 -0.68
N ALA A 607 -35.57 -18.68 -0.36
CA ALA A 607 -34.90 -19.76 -1.09
C ALA A 607 -35.32 -19.81 -2.58
N ARG A 608 -36.57 -19.44 -2.90
CA ARG A 608 -37.07 -19.43 -4.29
C ARG A 608 -36.40 -18.35 -5.13
N ARG A 609 -36.16 -17.18 -4.54
CA ARG A 609 -35.39 -16.12 -5.22
C ARG A 609 -33.94 -16.53 -5.41
N ALA A 610 -33.30 -17.14 -4.42
CA ALA A 610 -31.94 -17.67 -4.54
C ALA A 610 -31.81 -18.66 -5.72
N LEU A 611 -32.72 -19.63 -5.81
CA LEU A 611 -32.74 -20.61 -6.92
C LEU A 611 -32.92 -19.95 -8.30
N ARG A 612 -33.78 -18.93 -8.42
CA ARG A 612 -33.96 -18.20 -9.69
C ARG A 612 -32.70 -17.45 -10.12
N LEU A 613 -31.99 -16.85 -9.17
CA LEU A 613 -30.74 -16.12 -9.44
C LEU A 613 -29.64 -17.09 -9.89
N LEU A 614 -29.49 -18.22 -9.19
CA LEU A 614 -28.49 -19.24 -9.55
C LEU A 614 -28.80 -19.94 -10.88
N ALA A 615 -30.07 -20.15 -11.21
CA ALA A 615 -30.47 -20.75 -12.48
C ALA A 615 -29.98 -19.95 -13.70
N GLY A 616 -29.90 -18.62 -13.59
CA GLY A 616 -29.36 -17.75 -14.63
C GLY A 616 -27.85 -17.88 -14.85
N ASN A 617 -27.11 -18.44 -13.88
CA ASN A 617 -25.65 -18.60 -13.89
C ASN A 617 -25.21 -20.06 -14.12
N MET A 618 -26.11 -20.98 -14.47
CA MET A 618 -25.75 -22.37 -14.73
C MET A 618 -25.00 -22.51 -16.07
N PRO A 619 -23.94 -23.35 -16.13
CA PRO A 619 -23.46 -24.31 -15.12
C PRO A 619 -22.42 -23.75 -14.11
N GLY A 620 -22.12 -22.44 -14.14
CA GLY A 620 -21.07 -21.81 -13.34
C GLY A 620 -21.45 -21.45 -11.89
N ALA A 621 -22.67 -21.80 -11.44
CA ALA A 621 -23.12 -21.51 -10.09
C ALA A 621 -22.41 -22.36 -9.02
N ASP A 622 -22.13 -21.79 -7.85
CA ASP A 622 -21.59 -22.52 -6.68
C ASP A 622 -22.52 -23.69 -6.29
N PRO A 623 -22.07 -24.95 -6.41
CA PRO A 623 -22.92 -26.12 -6.18
C PRO A 623 -23.30 -26.28 -4.70
N ALA A 624 -22.48 -25.79 -3.76
CA ALA A 624 -22.81 -25.83 -2.34
C ALA A 624 -23.94 -24.84 -2.03
N LEU A 625 -23.88 -23.63 -2.62
CA LEU A 625 -24.93 -22.63 -2.50
C LEU A 625 -26.24 -23.07 -3.15
N LEU A 626 -26.17 -23.73 -4.31
CA LEU A 626 -27.32 -24.30 -4.99
C LEU A 626 -27.99 -25.39 -4.14
N ALA A 627 -27.19 -26.32 -3.59
CA ALA A 627 -27.70 -27.38 -2.73
C ALA A 627 -28.29 -26.84 -1.41
N ALA A 628 -27.67 -25.83 -0.80
CA ALA A 628 -28.20 -25.13 0.37
C ALA A 628 -29.53 -24.44 0.05
N SER A 629 -29.66 -23.84 -1.14
CA SER A 629 -30.90 -23.20 -1.60
C SER A 629 -32.03 -24.21 -1.82
N TYR A 630 -31.75 -25.38 -2.42
CA TYR A 630 -32.73 -26.47 -2.53
C TYR A 630 -33.15 -27.00 -1.16
N THR A 631 -32.19 -27.15 -0.23
CA THR A 631 -32.46 -27.59 1.14
C THR A 631 -33.41 -26.62 1.85
N ALA A 632 -33.14 -25.32 1.76
CA ALA A 632 -33.99 -24.27 2.35
C ALA A 632 -35.37 -24.16 1.67
N ALA A 633 -35.47 -24.51 0.38
CA ALA A 633 -36.75 -24.58 -0.34
C ALA A 633 -37.57 -25.84 0.00
N GLY A 634 -36.98 -26.82 0.70
CA GLY A 634 -37.60 -28.11 1.01
C GLY A 634 -37.47 -29.16 -0.09
N ASP A 635 -36.75 -28.89 -1.18
CA ASP A 635 -36.47 -29.85 -2.25
C ASP A 635 -35.21 -30.66 -1.90
N LEU A 636 -35.37 -31.60 -0.99
CA LEU A 636 -34.28 -32.40 -0.46
C LEU A 636 -33.71 -33.38 -1.50
N ALA A 637 -34.52 -33.81 -2.48
CA ALA A 637 -34.06 -34.70 -3.55
C ALA A 637 -33.06 -33.99 -4.48
N SER A 638 -33.40 -32.78 -4.93
CA SER A 638 -32.50 -31.96 -5.76
C SER A 638 -31.27 -31.49 -4.99
N ALA A 639 -31.42 -31.17 -3.70
CA ALA A 639 -30.29 -30.84 -2.84
C ALA A 639 -29.30 -32.01 -2.72
N ALA A 640 -29.80 -33.23 -2.49
CA ALA A 640 -28.98 -34.43 -2.40
C ALA A 640 -28.20 -34.71 -3.68
N SER A 641 -28.86 -34.66 -4.85
CA SER A 641 -28.21 -34.88 -6.14
C SER A 641 -27.15 -33.81 -6.43
N THR A 642 -27.40 -32.56 -6.04
CA THR A 642 -26.44 -31.47 -6.19
C THR A 642 -25.20 -31.67 -5.30
N TYR A 643 -25.39 -32.06 -4.02
CA TYR A 643 -24.26 -32.39 -3.13
C TYR A 643 -23.46 -33.60 -3.62
N GLN A 644 -24.13 -34.63 -4.15
CA GLN A 644 -23.45 -35.79 -4.77
C GLN A 644 -22.63 -35.38 -5.99
N GLY A 645 -23.20 -34.55 -6.88
CA GLY A 645 -22.49 -34.02 -8.05
C GLY A 645 -21.30 -33.14 -7.67
N ALA A 646 -21.36 -32.46 -6.51
CA ALA A 646 -20.27 -31.66 -5.96
C ALA A 646 -19.18 -32.47 -5.22
N GLY A 647 -19.39 -33.78 -5.01
CA GLY A 647 -18.48 -34.64 -4.26
C GLY A 647 -18.62 -34.58 -2.73
N ASP A 648 -19.61 -33.86 -2.19
CA ASP A 648 -19.90 -33.85 -0.75
C ASP A 648 -20.89 -34.95 -0.37
N ALA A 649 -20.36 -36.19 -0.28
CA ALA A 649 -21.14 -37.37 0.07
C ALA A 649 -21.76 -37.28 1.47
N ALA A 650 -21.13 -36.56 2.41
CA ALA A 650 -21.60 -36.43 3.78
C ALA A 650 -22.81 -35.49 3.87
N ALA A 651 -22.78 -34.35 3.19
CA ALA A 651 -23.93 -33.45 3.08
C ALA A 651 -25.08 -34.09 2.29
N ALA A 652 -24.77 -34.79 1.20
CA ALA A 652 -25.76 -35.54 0.44
C ALA A 652 -26.49 -36.58 1.30
N ALA A 653 -25.75 -37.43 2.03
CA ALA A 653 -26.33 -38.44 2.90
C ALA A 653 -27.21 -37.82 3.99
N ARG A 654 -26.80 -36.68 4.56
CA ARG A 654 -27.60 -35.95 5.56
C ARG A 654 -28.93 -35.46 5.00
N VAL A 655 -28.93 -34.90 3.80
CA VAL A 655 -30.16 -34.39 3.16
C VAL A 655 -31.05 -35.55 2.70
N GLN A 656 -30.50 -36.67 2.24
CA GLN A 656 -31.25 -37.89 1.90
C GLN A 656 -31.94 -38.49 3.13
N ARG A 657 -31.22 -38.49 4.27
CA ARG A 657 -31.80 -38.82 5.57
C ARG A 657 -33.02 -37.94 5.86
N TRP A 658 -32.89 -36.61 5.76
CA TRP A 658 -34.05 -35.72 5.94
C TRP A 658 -35.18 -35.93 4.91
N ALA A 659 -34.86 -36.38 3.70
CA ALA A 659 -35.83 -36.71 2.64
C ALA A 659 -36.58 -38.04 2.89
N GLY A 660 -36.16 -38.83 3.88
CA GLY A 660 -36.73 -40.15 4.16
C GLY A 660 -36.20 -41.27 3.27
N THR A 661 -35.13 -41.05 2.49
CA THR A 661 -34.52 -42.05 1.61
C THR A 661 -33.39 -42.80 2.30
N TRP A 662 -33.71 -43.40 3.45
CA TRP A 662 -32.76 -44.02 4.37
C TRP A 662 -31.91 -45.14 3.73
N GLN A 663 -32.53 -46.00 2.91
CA GLN A 663 -31.79 -47.08 2.22
C GLN A 663 -30.85 -46.58 1.12
N GLN A 664 -31.15 -45.44 0.49
CA GLN A 664 -30.30 -44.83 -0.55
C GLN A 664 -29.18 -43.94 0.04
N SER A 665 -29.35 -43.47 1.29
CA SER A 665 -28.36 -42.67 2.02
C SER A 665 -27.17 -43.48 2.56
N LEU A 666 -27.22 -44.81 2.41
CA LEU A 666 -26.12 -45.69 2.72
C LEU A 666 -25.09 -45.52 1.62
N ALA A 667 -24.08 -44.69 1.88
CA ALA A 667 -22.93 -44.60 1.01
C ALA A 667 -22.40 -46.02 0.77
N ALA A 668 -22.00 -46.33 -0.48
CA ALA A 668 -21.40 -47.61 -0.81
C ALA A 668 -20.15 -47.92 0.07
N ASP A 669 -19.55 -46.88 0.65
CA ASP A 669 -18.39 -46.92 1.56
C ASP A 669 -18.74 -46.63 3.04
N ALA A 670 -20.01 -46.74 3.44
CA ALA A 670 -20.39 -46.53 4.84
C ALA A 670 -19.68 -47.56 5.76
N PRO A 671 -19.09 -47.14 6.90
CA PRO A 671 -18.52 -48.05 7.87
C PRO A 671 -19.55 -49.11 8.27
N PRO A 672 -19.14 -50.38 8.45
CA PRO A 672 -20.05 -51.46 8.82
C PRO A 672 -20.83 -51.22 10.13
N ASP A 673 -20.41 -50.25 10.94
CA ASP A 673 -21.04 -49.84 12.21
C ASP A 673 -21.80 -48.49 12.11
N ASP A 674 -22.24 -48.02 10.93
CA ASP A 674 -23.03 -46.78 10.84
C ASP A 674 -24.38 -46.97 11.59
N PRO A 675 -24.65 -46.22 12.68
CA PRO A 675 -25.90 -46.32 13.43
C PRO A 675 -27.14 -46.02 12.56
N TRP A 676 -26.98 -45.28 11.46
CA TRP A 676 -28.05 -45.05 10.50
C TRP A 676 -28.41 -46.29 9.69
N ALA A 677 -27.47 -47.18 9.38
CA ALA A 677 -27.73 -48.42 8.65
C ALA A 677 -28.58 -49.39 9.49
N ALA A 678 -28.26 -49.50 10.78
CA ALA A 678 -29.01 -50.31 11.71
C ALA A 678 -30.46 -49.82 11.85
N VAL A 679 -30.70 -48.50 11.88
CA VAL A 679 -32.04 -47.93 11.98
C VAL A 679 -32.80 -48.00 10.65
N ALA A 680 -32.14 -47.77 9.51
CA ALA A 680 -32.76 -47.85 8.18
C ALA A 680 -33.31 -49.25 7.88
N GLY A 681 -32.59 -50.31 8.30
CA GLY A 681 -33.03 -51.70 8.14
C GLY A 681 -34.27 -52.08 8.97
N LEU A 682 -34.67 -51.25 9.93
CA LEU A 682 -35.86 -51.47 10.78
C LEU A 682 -37.12 -50.77 10.25
N VAL A 683 -37.00 -49.90 9.24
CA VAL A 683 -38.13 -49.16 8.67
C VAL A 683 -38.92 -50.01 7.67
N ASP A 684 -38.26 -50.96 6.98
CA ASP A 684 -38.89 -51.99 6.15
C ASP A 684 -38.65 -53.38 6.78
N PRO A 685 -39.56 -53.86 7.66
CA PRO A 685 -39.39 -55.18 8.27
C PRO A 685 -39.51 -56.29 7.20
N PRO A 686 -38.68 -57.34 7.25
CA PRO A 686 -38.78 -58.47 6.33
C PRO A 686 -40.14 -59.18 6.49
N ALA A 687 -40.79 -59.47 5.36
CA ALA A 687 -42.14 -60.07 5.28
C ALA A 687 -42.28 -61.46 5.93
N GLU A 688 -41.20 -62.07 6.42
CA GLU A 688 -41.17 -63.42 7.01
C GLU A 688 -41.77 -63.51 8.43
N ALA A 689 -42.03 -62.38 9.10
CA ALA A 689 -42.55 -62.38 10.47
C ALA A 689 -44.04 -62.79 10.61
N GLU A 690 -44.82 -62.81 9.51
CA GLU A 690 -46.27 -63.09 9.57
C GLU A 690 -46.65 -64.58 9.63
N ALA A 691 -45.72 -65.50 9.40
CA ALA A 691 -46.03 -66.95 9.30
C ALA A 691 -45.77 -67.77 10.58
N ALA A 692 -45.42 -67.14 11.71
CA ALA A 692 -45.03 -67.84 12.95
C ALA A 692 -46.22 -68.10 13.92
N PRO A 693 -46.19 -69.20 14.72
CA PRO A 693 -47.16 -69.44 15.79
C PRO A 693 -47.23 -68.26 16.79
N PRO A 694 -48.39 -67.97 17.41
CA PRO A 694 -48.65 -66.70 18.10
C PRO A 694 -47.68 -66.38 19.25
N LEU A 695 -47.21 -67.39 19.99
CA LEU A 695 -46.19 -67.20 21.04
C LEU A 695 -44.80 -66.86 20.48
N ARG A 696 -44.40 -67.51 19.39
CA ARG A 696 -43.12 -67.26 18.70
C ARG A 696 -43.15 -65.89 18.01
N ALA A 697 -44.28 -65.52 17.41
CA ALA A 697 -44.50 -64.19 16.86
C ALA A 697 -44.46 -63.10 17.95
N GLY A 698 -45.04 -63.37 19.13
CA GLY A 698 -44.98 -62.45 20.27
C GLY A 698 -43.57 -62.23 20.82
N LEU A 699 -42.77 -63.30 20.93
CA LEU A 699 -41.35 -63.20 21.33
C LEU A 699 -40.52 -62.45 20.28
N ALA A 700 -40.71 -62.76 18.99
CA ALA A 700 -40.02 -62.06 17.90
C ALA A 700 -40.32 -60.56 17.90
N ARG A 701 -41.58 -60.15 18.13
CA ARG A 701 -41.95 -58.73 18.24
C ARG A 701 -41.34 -58.04 19.46
N LEU A 702 -41.15 -58.75 20.57
CA LEU A 702 -40.48 -58.20 21.76
C LEU A 702 -38.98 -57.99 21.51
N GLU A 703 -38.33 -58.94 20.84
CA GLU A 703 -36.92 -58.85 20.42
C GLU A 703 -36.72 -57.73 19.40
N GLU A 704 -37.59 -57.62 18.40
CA GLU A 704 -37.62 -56.52 17.43
C GLU A 704 -37.81 -55.18 18.13
N SER A 705 -38.77 -55.08 19.05
CA SER A 705 -39.01 -53.86 19.84
C SER A 705 -37.79 -53.46 20.70
N ALA A 706 -37.09 -54.44 21.28
CA ALA A 706 -35.87 -54.19 22.04
C ALA A 706 -34.71 -53.76 21.12
N GLY A 707 -34.55 -54.41 19.97
CA GLY A 707 -33.57 -54.06 18.94
C GLY A 707 -33.79 -52.64 18.40
N THR A 708 -35.03 -52.28 18.08
CA THR A 708 -35.38 -50.94 17.61
C THR A 708 -35.11 -49.85 18.63
N ARG A 709 -35.46 -50.07 19.91
CA ARG A 709 -35.12 -49.11 20.98
C ARG A 709 -33.61 -48.93 21.12
N GLN A 710 -32.83 -50.01 21.05
CA GLN A 710 -31.38 -49.94 21.15
C GLN A 710 -30.76 -49.22 19.94
N ALA A 711 -31.23 -49.49 18.73
CA ALA A 711 -30.76 -48.83 17.51
C ALA A 711 -31.04 -47.32 17.54
N ILE A 712 -32.24 -46.91 17.96
CA ILE A 712 -32.60 -45.50 18.15
C ILE A 712 -31.74 -44.85 19.24
N ALA A 713 -31.50 -45.52 20.37
CA ALA A 713 -30.66 -45.01 21.45
C ALA A 713 -29.20 -44.80 20.99
N ASN A 714 -28.66 -45.75 20.22
CA ASN A 714 -27.32 -45.64 19.63
C ASN A 714 -27.24 -44.50 18.62
N LEU A 715 -28.29 -44.32 17.81
CA LEU A 715 -28.37 -43.22 16.85
C LEU A 715 -28.37 -41.86 17.56
N LEU A 716 -29.25 -41.67 18.55
CA LEU A 716 -29.33 -40.43 19.34
C LEU A 716 -28.05 -40.13 20.11
N ALA A 717 -27.31 -41.16 20.56
CA ALA A 717 -26.02 -41.00 21.21
C ALA A 717 -24.90 -40.60 20.24
N ALA A 718 -25.00 -40.99 18.97
CA ALA A 718 -24.00 -40.73 17.94
C ALA A 718 -24.24 -39.40 17.17
N THR A 719 -25.49 -38.94 17.07
CA THR A 719 -25.80 -37.64 16.47
C THR A 719 -25.79 -36.53 17.52
N PRO A 720 -24.98 -35.47 17.36
CA PRO A 720 -25.08 -34.30 18.23
C PRO A 720 -26.48 -33.70 18.13
N ALA A 721 -27.05 -33.33 19.28
CA ALA A 721 -28.30 -32.59 19.33
C ALA A 721 -28.15 -31.25 18.57
N PRO A 722 -29.22 -30.78 17.88
CA PRO A 722 -29.19 -29.55 17.10
C PRO A 722 -28.84 -28.31 17.92
#